data_AF-A0A2A2WEP6-F1
#
_entry.id   AF-A0A2A2WEP6-F1
#
_cell.length_a   1.000
_cell.length_b   1.000
_cell.length_c   1.000
_cell.angle_alpha   90.00
_cell.angle_beta   90.00
_cell.angle_gamma   90.00
#
_symmetry.space_group_name_H-M   'P 1'
#
loop_
_entity.id
_entity.type
_entity.pdbx_description
1 polymer ?
#
loop_
_entity_poly.entity_id
_entity_poly.type
_entity_poly.pdbx_seq_one_letter_code
_entity_poly.pdbx_strand_id
1 'polypeptide(L)'
;MRLRRSRLSSLAGAVIAIMVLGPIASADQRIVLKSGIALEGLFAEIASLNQDPFQAGGRGQPKSRPILLVDDGLRRVYIHERGMVAGPPQDVRGIERTIEFKQSVPLAGSAIQGIGDILGVSDFNEYGRRTITIRGPTGAAIDIVQGITELNSRYAKVEALTSRPAYEWDMRVATSSIMSDTLQRIFRQRIDQTDVNERLTVVRFFIEAERFRAAEEELTRTIRAFPELKDMKTQLIGIVNRQANQLIDEAALRASVGQENYARTVYQRFPMNAVGRITREKVKIASEKLAETDQQVKDLVEALRADLAKLPEGQRDSLQKVFGEIENGLSSATLPRLNDYSRLRDSETVTLEERVALAVAGWLMGPGSGEQNLVVASSLVQVRDLVAEYLGPADLARRPQILEELRGIEGSQIEYVARLLPQLLPVKEWPDGSEDPTIPGMFRVGNVAGAEQQQDSLIDEPAYLVQLPPEYDPHREYPCLVVLAPPGAPPESELAWWAGDFDPSQGTRIGHATRNGYIVVAPQWGRATQRSYEYTPREHHAVLSSLRHAMRRASIDADRVFLAGHGDGATAAWDIALAHPDHWAGMISINGEPDKTIQHYFPNAEYIPLYFVMGEASGPKPPLIRMGAVLDDYMNVRNDATVVMYRGRGREDFYEEIPKLFEWLNVSTHVRKPMPEKINTVTMRKGDQYFWWLELGPLKPLVEINPVLWEQAERKRSGKIDASVGGGNQIRVDGPSDTYMLCLRPDMGVDLNEQIVIRRARDRVPDYYRFGGELEPLLEDTRRRADRKRPFWARIRVPMND
;
A
#
# COMPACT_ATOMS: atom_id res chain seq x y z
N MET A 1 8.20 -34.99 66.74
CA MET A 1 7.27 -35.98 67.33
C MET A 1 6.01 -35.22 67.76
N ARG A 2 5.04 -35.09 66.87
CA ARG A 2 3.71 -35.74 66.90
C ARG A 2 2.81 -35.39 68.10
N LEU A 3 1.69 -34.72 67.73
CA LEU A 3 0.30 -34.92 68.16
C LEU A 3 -0.31 -34.06 69.30
N ARG A 4 -1.31 -33.26 68.85
CA ARG A 4 -2.72 -33.10 69.33
C ARG A 4 -3.14 -31.86 70.14
N ARG A 5 -4.09 -31.12 69.51
CA ARG A 5 -5.29 -30.40 70.02
C ARG A 5 -5.01 -29.17 70.91
N SER A 6 -5.75 -28.06 70.90
CA SER A 6 -7.04 -27.65 70.33
C SER A 6 -7.17 -26.11 70.32
N ARG A 7 -7.88 -25.60 69.29
CA ARG A 7 -8.79 -24.42 69.21
C ARG A 7 -8.59 -23.21 70.14
N LEU A 8 -8.50 -22.01 69.53
CA LEU A 8 -9.31 -20.83 69.87
C LEU A 8 -9.27 -19.76 68.75
N SER A 9 -10.47 -19.52 68.21
CA SER A 9 -11.03 -18.33 67.52
C SER A 9 -10.24 -17.00 67.45
N SER A 10 -10.22 -16.35 66.29
CA SER A 10 -11.17 -15.25 65.92
C SER A 10 -10.72 -14.45 64.67
N LEU A 11 -11.72 -14.17 63.82
CA LEU A 11 -11.90 -13.07 62.83
C LEU A 11 -10.69 -12.34 62.20
N ALA A 12 -10.60 -12.38 60.86
CA ALA A 12 -10.67 -11.19 59.97
C ALA A 12 -10.41 -11.56 58.50
N GLY A 13 -11.25 -11.04 57.59
CA GLY A 13 -10.89 -10.80 56.18
C GLY A 13 -11.17 -11.92 55.17
N ALA A 14 -12.43 -12.17 54.83
CA ALA A 14 -12.78 -12.96 53.65
C ALA A 14 -12.99 -12.02 52.44
N VAL A 15 -11.91 -11.73 51.72
CA VAL A 15 -11.99 -11.36 50.29
C VAL A 15 -12.23 -12.66 49.54
N ILE A 16 -13.47 -12.91 49.11
CA ILE A 16 -13.80 -14.05 48.27
C ILE A 16 -13.34 -13.72 46.85
N ALA A 17 -12.12 -14.15 46.51
CA ALA A 17 -11.71 -14.33 45.12
C ALA A 17 -12.49 -15.53 44.56
N ILE A 18 -13.56 -15.26 43.82
CA ILE A 18 -14.22 -16.26 42.98
C ILE A 18 -13.27 -16.52 41.80
N MET A 19 -12.40 -17.52 41.93
CA MET A 19 -11.83 -18.21 40.76
C MET A 19 -12.94 -19.06 40.15
N VAL A 20 -13.67 -18.50 39.19
CA VAL A 20 -14.36 -19.31 38.19
C VAL A 20 -13.28 -19.83 37.25
N LEU A 21 -12.94 -21.11 37.40
CA LEU A 21 -12.23 -21.89 36.39
C LEU A 21 -13.14 -21.98 35.16
N GLY A 22 -13.05 -20.98 34.28
CA GLY A 22 -13.50 -21.08 32.89
C GLY A 22 -12.57 -21.99 32.09
N PRO A 23 -12.95 -22.39 30.86
CA PRO A 23 -12.06 -23.11 29.97
C PRO A 23 -10.76 -22.30 29.83
N ILE A 24 -9.62 -22.97 30.02
CA ILE A 24 -8.30 -22.35 29.88
C ILE A 24 -8.26 -21.79 28.46
N ALA A 25 -8.34 -20.47 28.33
CA ALA A 25 -8.04 -19.79 27.08
C ALA A 25 -6.58 -20.18 26.76
N SER A 26 -6.37 -20.86 25.63
CA SER A 26 -5.01 -20.98 25.11
C SER A 26 -4.48 -19.56 24.94
N ALA A 27 -3.28 -19.28 25.44
CA ALA A 27 -2.63 -18.04 25.09
C ALA A 27 -2.50 -18.02 23.55
N ASP A 28 -2.90 -16.92 22.93
CA ASP A 28 -2.41 -16.63 21.59
C ASP A 28 -0.94 -16.29 21.72
N GLN A 29 -0.19 -16.47 20.65
CA GLN A 29 1.15 -15.91 20.60
C GLN A 29 1.14 -14.68 19.69
N ARG A 30 2.10 -13.81 19.91
CA ARG A 30 2.35 -12.63 19.09
C ARG A 30 3.71 -12.78 18.46
N ILE A 31 3.75 -12.65 17.14
CA ILE A 31 4.99 -12.64 16.38
C ILE A 31 5.13 -11.29 15.71
N VAL A 32 6.30 -10.68 15.90
CA VAL A 32 6.68 -9.43 15.26
C VAL A 32 7.54 -9.76 14.04
N LEU A 33 7.13 -9.24 12.89
CA LEU A 33 7.89 -9.35 11.65
C LEU A 33 9.05 -8.35 11.63
N LYS A 34 10.05 -8.57 10.78
CA LYS A 34 11.15 -7.62 10.53
C LYS A 34 10.65 -6.28 9.99
N SER A 35 9.47 -6.28 9.39
CA SER A 35 8.74 -5.09 8.96
C SER A 35 8.12 -4.32 10.14
N GLY A 36 8.00 -4.92 11.33
CA GLY A 36 7.37 -4.35 12.52
C GLY A 36 5.88 -4.71 12.68
N ILE A 37 5.25 -5.29 11.65
CA ILE A 37 3.88 -5.82 11.73
C ILE A 37 3.81 -6.92 12.80
N ALA A 38 2.74 -6.93 13.59
CA ALA A 38 2.48 -7.98 14.55
C ALA A 38 1.34 -8.89 14.07
N LEU A 39 1.60 -10.19 14.06
CA LEU A 39 0.60 -11.23 13.83
C LEU A 39 0.27 -11.91 15.17
N GLU A 40 -1.01 -12.15 15.42
CA GLU A 40 -1.50 -12.75 16.66
C GLU A 40 -2.42 -13.94 16.34
N GLY A 41 -2.22 -15.06 17.01
CA GLY A 41 -3.04 -16.26 16.82
C GLY A 41 -2.40 -17.53 17.38
N LEU A 42 -2.81 -18.68 16.84
CA LEU A 42 -2.17 -19.97 17.09
C LEU A 42 -1.10 -20.23 16.03
N PHE A 43 0.03 -20.79 16.46
CA PHE A 43 1.20 -20.97 15.58
C PHE A 43 1.42 -22.44 15.26
N ALA A 44 1.79 -22.70 14.02
CA ALA A 44 2.26 -24.00 13.56
C ALA A 44 3.34 -23.82 12.49
N GLU A 45 4.31 -24.74 12.47
CA GLU A 45 5.28 -24.84 11.38
C GLU A 45 4.79 -25.87 10.35
N ILE A 46 4.87 -25.52 9.07
CA ILE A 46 4.59 -26.42 7.95
C ILE A 46 5.76 -26.40 6.96
N ALA A 47 5.93 -27.49 6.22
CA ALA A 47 7.06 -27.65 5.31
C ALA A 47 6.83 -27.05 3.91
N SER A 48 5.56 -26.91 3.50
CA SER A 48 5.17 -26.42 2.17
C SER A 48 3.72 -25.97 2.15
N LEU A 49 3.40 -25.00 1.28
CA LEU A 49 2.03 -24.63 0.90
C LEU A 49 1.42 -25.60 -0.12
N ASN A 50 2.21 -26.44 -0.78
CA ASN A 50 1.71 -27.36 -1.77
C ASN A 50 0.95 -28.53 -1.12
N GLN A 51 -0.37 -28.55 -1.29
CA GLN A 51 -1.24 -29.61 -0.79
C GLN A 51 -1.67 -30.61 -1.88
N ASP A 52 -1.08 -30.56 -3.08
CA ASP A 52 -1.38 -31.53 -4.14
C ASP A 52 -0.71 -32.90 -3.83
N PRO A 53 -1.48 -33.96 -3.53
CA PRO A 53 -0.93 -35.27 -3.19
C PRO A 53 -0.20 -35.95 -4.37
N PHE A 54 -0.53 -35.60 -5.62
CA PHE A 54 0.12 -36.18 -6.81
C PHE A 54 1.46 -35.50 -7.13
N GLN A 55 1.63 -34.22 -6.78
CA GLN A 55 2.91 -33.53 -6.93
C GLN A 55 3.82 -33.68 -5.70
N ALA A 56 3.25 -33.88 -4.50
CA ALA A 56 4.01 -34.09 -3.28
C ALA A 56 4.94 -35.32 -3.32
N GLY A 57 4.67 -36.29 -4.20
CA GLY A 57 5.50 -37.49 -4.39
C GLY A 57 6.59 -37.40 -5.48
N GLY A 58 6.67 -36.32 -6.27
CA GLY A 58 7.42 -36.32 -7.54
C GLY A 58 8.58 -35.32 -7.69
N ARG A 59 8.68 -34.30 -6.82
CA ARG A 59 9.85 -33.40 -6.75
C ARG A 59 10.50 -33.62 -5.38
N GLY A 60 11.81 -33.90 -5.38
CA GLY A 60 12.56 -34.39 -4.22
C GLY A 60 12.20 -33.72 -2.89
N GLN A 61 12.27 -34.52 -1.81
CA GLN A 61 11.93 -34.18 -0.42
C GLN A 61 12.09 -32.69 -0.09
N PRO A 62 11.11 -32.07 0.62
CA PRO A 62 11.25 -30.69 1.06
C PRO A 62 12.50 -30.56 1.93
N LYS A 63 13.57 -29.96 1.39
CA LYS A 63 14.65 -29.41 2.21
C LYS A 63 13.96 -28.40 3.13
N SER A 64 13.90 -28.68 4.43
CA SER A 64 13.09 -27.93 5.40
C SER A 64 13.10 -26.42 5.14
N ARG A 65 12.01 -25.89 4.59
CA ARG A 65 11.72 -24.46 4.54
C ARG A 65 10.65 -24.25 5.60
N PRO A 66 10.99 -23.79 6.81
CA PRO A 66 9.98 -23.59 7.83
C PRO A 66 9.08 -22.43 7.40
N ILE A 67 7.87 -22.79 6.98
CA ILE A 67 6.78 -21.85 6.75
C ILE A 67 6.02 -21.77 8.05
N LEU A 68 5.84 -20.55 8.54
CA LEU A 68 5.08 -20.29 9.73
C LEU A 68 3.64 -19.98 9.36
N LEU A 69 2.72 -20.76 9.94
CA LEU A 69 1.28 -20.57 9.88
C LEU A 69 0.83 -19.89 11.18
N VAL A 70 0.15 -18.76 11.03
CA VAL A 70 -0.57 -18.06 12.11
C VAL A 70 -2.07 -18.18 11.85
N ASP A 71 -2.79 -18.92 12.69
CA ASP A 71 -4.25 -19.05 12.63
C ASP A 71 -4.87 -18.12 13.69
N ASP A 72 -5.39 -16.97 13.26
CA ASP A 72 -6.04 -15.98 14.14
C ASP A 72 -7.52 -16.33 14.43
N GLY A 73 -7.97 -17.49 13.92
CA GLY A 73 -9.33 -17.99 13.96
C GLY A 73 -10.23 -17.51 12.82
N LEU A 74 -9.96 -16.33 12.24
CA LEU A 74 -10.63 -15.81 11.03
C LEU A 74 -9.89 -16.24 9.76
N ARG A 75 -8.56 -16.16 9.82
CA ARG A 75 -7.63 -16.30 8.70
C ARG A 75 -6.46 -17.17 9.12
N ARG A 76 -5.86 -17.79 8.11
CA ARG A 76 -4.56 -18.44 8.17
C ARG A 76 -3.57 -17.60 7.40
N VAL A 77 -2.57 -17.07 8.10
CA VAL A 77 -1.50 -16.26 7.53
C VAL A 77 -0.24 -17.10 7.44
N TYR A 78 0.34 -17.18 6.24
CA TYR A 78 1.55 -17.93 5.97
C TYR A 78 2.68 -16.96 5.64
N ILE A 79 3.80 -17.11 6.33
CA ILE A 79 5.04 -16.33 6.12
C ILE A 79 6.27 -17.25 6.22
N HIS A 80 7.39 -16.84 5.63
CA HIS A 80 8.64 -17.59 5.79
C HIS A 80 9.34 -17.20 7.09
N GLU A 81 9.52 -18.16 8.01
CA GLU A 81 9.94 -17.90 9.39
C GLU A 81 11.26 -17.13 9.47
N ARG A 82 12.37 -17.74 9.02
CA ARG A 82 13.71 -17.13 9.07
C ARG A 82 13.83 -15.84 8.24
N GLY A 83 13.00 -15.74 7.20
CA GLY A 83 13.00 -14.62 6.25
C GLY A 83 12.38 -13.37 6.88
N MET A 84 11.27 -13.55 7.60
CA MET A 84 10.37 -12.45 7.96
C MET A 84 10.20 -12.22 9.45
N VAL A 85 10.50 -13.19 10.32
CA VAL A 85 10.29 -13.06 11.77
C VAL A 85 11.47 -12.35 12.45
N ALA A 86 11.19 -11.41 13.36
CA ALA A 86 12.19 -10.59 14.05
C ALA A 86 12.60 -11.12 15.44
N GLY A 87 11.89 -12.11 15.99
CA GLY A 87 12.16 -12.66 17.32
C GLY A 87 11.23 -13.83 17.67
N PRO A 88 11.41 -14.45 18.85
CA PRO A 88 10.58 -15.56 19.27
C PRO A 88 9.12 -15.12 19.49
N PRO A 89 8.14 -16.05 19.35
CA PRO A 89 6.74 -15.79 19.70
C PRO A 89 6.62 -15.40 21.18
N GLN A 90 5.72 -14.45 21.46
CA GLN A 90 5.42 -14.00 22.83
C GLN A 90 3.99 -14.35 23.18
N ASP A 91 3.78 -15.03 24.30
CA ASP A 91 2.43 -15.31 24.76
C ASP A 91 1.71 -14.00 25.08
N VAL A 92 0.57 -13.80 24.42
CA VAL A 92 -0.32 -12.67 24.62
C VAL A 92 -1.69 -13.18 25.02
N ARG A 93 -2.48 -12.27 25.59
CA ARG A 93 -3.86 -12.58 25.93
C ARG A 93 -4.65 -12.78 24.64
N GLY A 94 -5.11 -14.02 24.41
CA GLY A 94 -5.97 -14.33 23.28
C GLY A 94 -7.40 -13.81 23.45
N ILE A 95 -8.32 -14.36 22.65
CA ILE A 95 -9.74 -14.03 22.71
C ILE A 95 -10.28 -14.31 24.13
N GLU A 96 -10.78 -13.28 24.82
CA GLU A 96 -11.22 -13.41 26.22
C GLU A 96 -12.47 -14.28 26.35
N ARG A 97 -13.43 -14.11 25.42
CA ARG A 97 -14.71 -14.82 25.49
C ARG A 97 -15.35 -14.97 24.11
N THR A 98 -15.89 -16.16 23.86
CA THR A 98 -16.74 -16.47 22.72
C THR A 98 -18.19 -16.59 23.20
N ILE A 99 -19.11 -15.96 22.48
CA ILE A 99 -20.56 -16.07 22.68
C ILE A 99 -21.09 -17.13 21.72
N GLU A 100 -21.75 -18.15 22.25
CA GLU A 100 -22.33 -19.22 21.45
C GLU A 100 -23.82 -18.99 21.23
N PHE A 101 -24.29 -19.24 20.02
CA PHE A 101 -25.69 -19.16 19.63
C PHE A 101 -26.19 -20.52 19.16
N LYS A 102 -27.18 -21.07 19.87
CA LYS A 102 -27.79 -22.35 19.49
C LYS A 102 -28.54 -22.24 18.15
N GLN A 103 -27.99 -22.82 17.08
CA GLN A 103 -28.66 -22.95 15.77
C GLN A 103 -28.87 -24.42 15.41
N SER A 104 -29.72 -24.69 14.42
CA SER A 104 -29.90 -26.05 13.87
C SER A 104 -28.89 -26.27 12.75
N VAL A 105 -27.76 -26.88 13.07
CA VAL A 105 -26.71 -27.27 12.11
C VAL A 105 -26.94 -28.74 11.72
N PRO A 106 -26.83 -29.13 10.43
CA PRO A 106 -27.01 -30.51 10.02
C PRO A 106 -25.95 -31.43 10.65
N LEU A 107 -26.34 -32.65 11.04
CA LEU A 107 -25.42 -33.67 11.57
C LEU A 107 -24.61 -34.38 10.48
N ALA A 108 -25.12 -34.36 9.25
CA ALA A 108 -24.50 -34.91 8.06
C ALA A 108 -25.04 -34.18 6.82
N GLY A 109 -24.20 -33.97 5.82
CA GLY A 109 -24.59 -33.33 4.57
C GLY A 109 -23.51 -33.46 3.48
N SER A 110 -23.80 -32.91 2.31
CA SER A 110 -22.78 -32.80 1.27
C SER A 110 -21.78 -31.72 1.67
N ALA A 111 -20.51 -32.08 1.82
CA ALA A 111 -19.44 -31.11 2.01
C ALA A 111 -19.38 -30.17 0.80
N ILE A 112 -19.25 -28.87 1.04
CA ILE A 112 -19.01 -27.90 -0.04
C ILE A 112 -17.53 -27.99 -0.42
N GLN A 113 -17.21 -28.88 -1.37
CA GLN A 113 -15.89 -29.02 -1.96
C GLN A 113 -15.65 -27.88 -2.95
N GLY A 114 -15.22 -26.73 -2.44
CA GLY A 114 -15.04 -25.54 -3.25
C GLY A 114 -16.36 -24.81 -3.50
N ILE A 115 -16.33 -23.50 -3.25
CA ILE A 115 -17.46 -22.60 -3.43
C ILE A 115 -17.28 -21.95 -4.80
N GLY A 116 -18.29 -22.10 -5.66
CA GLY A 116 -18.39 -21.33 -6.91
C GLY A 116 -18.61 -19.84 -6.62
N ASP A 117 -18.89 -19.05 -7.66
CA ASP A 117 -19.12 -17.61 -7.45
C ASP A 117 -20.31 -17.37 -6.51
N ILE A 118 -20.14 -16.46 -5.55
CA ILE A 118 -21.26 -15.98 -4.73
C ILE A 118 -22.10 -15.04 -5.59
N LEU A 119 -23.39 -15.36 -5.71
CA LEU A 119 -24.35 -14.62 -6.54
C LEU A 119 -25.12 -13.57 -5.72
N GLY A 120 -25.22 -13.75 -4.40
CA GLY A 120 -25.85 -12.80 -3.51
C GLY A 120 -25.79 -13.23 -2.05
N VAL A 121 -25.82 -12.25 -1.14
CA VAL A 121 -25.81 -12.47 0.31
C VAL A 121 -26.84 -11.53 0.92
N SER A 122 -27.79 -12.05 1.71
CA SER A 122 -28.68 -11.20 2.49
C SER A 122 -28.01 -10.75 3.79
N ASP A 123 -28.53 -9.68 4.39
CA ASP A 123 -28.14 -9.29 5.74
C ASP A 123 -28.54 -10.35 6.78
N PHE A 124 -27.87 -10.31 7.93
CA PHE A 124 -28.28 -11.08 9.10
C PHE A 124 -29.53 -10.48 9.73
N ASN A 125 -30.52 -11.33 10.00
CA ASN A 125 -31.69 -10.98 10.80
C ASN A 125 -31.40 -11.01 12.31
N GLU A 126 -32.39 -10.68 13.13
CA GLU A 126 -32.31 -10.67 14.59
C GLU A 126 -32.03 -12.04 15.22
N TYR A 127 -32.17 -13.15 14.48
CA TYR A 127 -31.79 -14.49 14.94
C TYR A 127 -30.35 -14.86 14.56
N GLY A 128 -29.61 -13.94 13.94
CA GLY A 128 -28.27 -14.17 13.42
C GLY A 128 -28.26 -15.08 12.20
N ARG A 129 -29.31 -15.06 11.37
CA ARG A 129 -29.44 -15.91 10.17
C ARG A 129 -29.48 -15.07 8.90
N ARG A 130 -28.92 -15.61 7.81
CA ARG A 130 -28.94 -15.01 6.47
C ARG A 130 -29.09 -16.07 5.39
N THR A 131 -29.38 -15.66 4.17
CA THR A 131 -29.33 -16.52 2.99
C THR A 131 -28.15 -16.12 2.13
N ILE A 132 -27.36 -17.10 1.69
CA ILE A 132 -26.34 -16.92 0.67
C ILE A 132 -26.70 -17.74 -0.56
N THR A 133 -26.60 -17.12 -1.73
CA THR A 133 -26.84 -17.76 -3.02
C THR A 133 -25.50 -17.96 -3.70
N ILE A 134 -25.16 -19.20 -4.02
CA ILE A 134 -23.91 -19.57 -4.69
C ILE A 134 -24.18 -20.23 -6.04
N ARG A 135 -23.23 -20.14 -6.96
CA ARG A 135 -23.24 -20.94 -8.18
C ARG A 135 -22.80 -22.37 -7.85
N GLY A 136 -23.70 -23.33 -8.00
CA GLY A 136 -23.45 -24.74 -7.78
C GLY A 136 -22.60 -25.41 -8.86
N PRO A 137 -22.16 -26.67 -8.67
CA PRO A 137 -21.30 -27.38 -9.61
C PRO A 137 -21.87 -27.57 -11.01
N THR A 138 -23.20 -27.63 -11.15
CA THR A 138 -23.90 -27.73 -12.44
C THR A 138 -24.19 -26.37 -13.09
N GLY A 139 -23.75 -25.28 -12.46
CA GLY A 139 -24.03 -23.90 -12.87
C GLY A 139 -25.34 -23.31 -12.32
N ALA A 140 -26.22 -24.13 -11.74
CA ALA A 140 -27.47 -23.67 -11.13
C ALA A 140 -27.22 -22.90 -9.82
N ALA A 141 -28.06 -21.91 -9.51
CA ALA A 141 -28.01 -21.20 -8.24
C ALA A 141 -28.50 -22.09 -7.09
N ILE A 142 -27.80 -22.05 -5.96
CA ILE A 142 -28.13 -22.79 -4.74
C ILE A 142 -28.25 -21.79 -3.60
N ASP A 143 -29.42 -21.74 -2.97
CA ASP A 143 -29.67 -20.93 -1.77
C ASP A 143 -29.35 -21.75 -0.52
N ILE A 144 -28.48 -21.20 0.33
CA ILE A 144 -28.06 -21.81 1.58
C ILE A 144 -28.40 -20.84 2.71
N VAL A 145 -29.23 -21.30 3.65
CA VAL A 145 -29.48 -20.56 4.88
C VAL A 145 -28.32 -20.80 5.82
N GLN A 146 -27.71 -19.72 6.28
CA GLN A 146 -26.60 -19.72 7.22
C GLN A 146 -27.02 -19.09 8.55
N GLY A 147 -26.34 -19.47 9.63
CA GLY A 147 -26.53 -18.87 10.95
C GLY A 147 -25.22 -18.68 11.69
N ILE A 148 -25.14 -17.60 12.48
CA ILE A 148 -24.04 -17.38 13.41
C ILE A 148 -24.21 -18.36 14.56
N THR A 149 -23.17 -19.17 14.80
CA THR A 149 -23.12 -20.17 15.88
C THR A 149 -22.12 -19.80 16.97
N GLU A 150 -21.05 -19.07 16.63
CA GLU A 150 -20.08 -18.52 17.58
C GLU A 150 -19.73 -17.08 17.19
N LEU A 151 -19.52 -16.21 18.17
CA LEU A 151 -19.18 -14.81 17.96
C LEU A 151 -18.19 -14.31 19.03
N ASN A 152 -17.08 -13.71 18.58
CA ASN A 152 -16.10 -13.07 19.45
C ASN A 152 -15.63 -11.74 18.83
N SER A 153 -14.68 -11.05 19.46
CA SER A 153 -14.22 -9.73 19.00
C SER A 153 -13.52 -9.75 17.64
N ARG A 154 -12.96 -10.89 17.20
CA ARG A 154 -12.26 -11.03 15.92
C ARG A 154 -13.17 -11.52 14.80
N TYR A 155 -13.98 -12.54 15.05
CA TYR A 155 -14.82 -13.17 14.02
C TYR A 155 -16.19 -13.65 14.52
N ALA A 156 -17.09 -13.82 13.55
CA ALA A 156 -18.30 -14.61 13.66
C ALA A 156 -18.13 -15.92 12.88
N LYS A 157 -18.37 -17.05 13.53
CA LYS A 157 -18.51 -18.35 12.90
C LYS A 157 -19.91 -18.47 12.31
N VAL A 158 -19.96 -18.75 11.02
CA VAL A 158 -21.19 -18.81 10.23
C VAL A 158 -21.27 -20.21 9.61
N GLU A 159 -22.30 -20.96 9.98
CA GLU A 159 -22.50 -22.34 9.54
C GLU A 159 -23.77 -22.47 8.69
N ALA A 160 -23.75 -23.37 7.71
CA ALA A 160 -24.97 -23.78 7.01
C ALA A 160 -25.96 -24.40 7.99
N LEU A 161 -27.21 -23.96 7.93
CA LEU A 161 -28.29 -24.47 8.77
C LEU A 161 -29.00 -25.64 8.08
N THR A 162 -29.72 -26.44 8.89
CA THR A 162 -30.46 -27.60 8.40
C THR A 162 -31.45 -27.21 7.30
N SER A 163 -31.23 -27.74 6.10
CA SER A 163 -32.07 -27.58 4.91
C SER A 163 -32.14 -28.89 4.11
N ARG A 164 -32.95 -28.92 3.04
CA ARG A 164 -33.00 -30.04 2.09
C ARG A 164 -32.72 -29.50 0.68
N PRO A 165 -31.62 -29.90 0.02
CA PRO A 165 -30.54 -30.78 0.50
C PRO A 165 -29.72 -30.15 1.64
N ALA A 166 -29.11 -30.99 2.49
CA ALA A 166 -28.26 -30.53 3.60
C ALA A 166 -26.82 -30.31 3.13
N TYR A 167 -26.23 -29.18 3.52
CA TYR A 167 -24.85 -28.82 3.21
C TYR A 167 -24.03 -28.68 4.48
N GLU A 168 -22.78 -29.18 4.45
CA GLU A 168 -21.79 -28.92 5.48
C GLU A 168 -20.89 -27.77 5.03
N TRP A 169 -21.02 -26.64 5.70
CA TRP A 169 -20.22 -25.45 5.43
C TRP A 169 -19.97 -24.70 6.73
N ASP A 170 -18.70 -24.63 7.10
CA ASP A 170 -18.20 -23.81 8.20
C ASP A 170 -17.31 -22.69 7.64
N MET A 171 -17.64 -21.44 7.93
CA MET A 171 -16.82 -20.29 7.52
C MET A 171 -16.74 -19.21 8.59
N ARG A 172 -15.82 -18.26 8.38
CA ARG A 172 -15.59 -17.14 9.29
C ARG A 172 -15.75 -15.82 8.54
N VAL A 173 -16.44 -14.87 9.18
CA VAL A 173 -16.49 -13.47 8.75
C VAL A 173 -15.94 -12.60 9.87
N ALA A 174 -15.27 -11.50 9.54
CA ALA A 174 -14.73 -10.61 10.55
C ALA A 174 -15.88 -10.01 11.37
N THR A 175 -15.71 -9.90 12.69
CA THR A 175 -16.73 -9.23 13.50
C THR A 175 -16.88 -7.77 13.09
N SER A 176 -15.81 -7.14 12.59
CA SER A 176 -15.81 -5.79 12.02
C SER A 176 -16.74 -5.63 10.80
N SER A 177 -17.01 -6.69 10.03
CA SER A 177 -17.88 -6.62 8.84
C SER A 177 -19.37 -6.72 9.15
N ILE A 178 -19.76 -7.04 10.38
CA ILE A 178 -21.17 -7.04 10.81
C ILE A 178 -21.51 -5.69 11.45
N MET A 179 -22.53 -4.98 10.96
CA MET A 179 -22.90 -3.67 11.50
C MET A 179 -23.32 -3.72 12.99
N SER A 180 -22.98 -2.68 13.75
CA SER A 180 -23.20 -2.65 15.21
C SER A 180 -24.67 -2.74 15.59
N ASP A 181 -25.54 -2.12 14.80
CA ASP A 181 -27.00 -2.19 14.96
C ASP A 181 -27.54 -3.62 14.77
N THR A 182 -26.98 -4.37 13.82
CA THR A 182 -27.31 -5.76 13.55
C THR A 182 -26.87 -6.65 14.70
N LEU A 183 -25.64 -6.48 15.20
CA LEU A 183 -25.19 -7.19 16.41
C LEU A 183 -26.07 -6.85 17.62
N GLN A 184 -26.42 -5.58 17.82
CA GLN A 184 -27.33 -5.18 18.89
C GLN A 184 -28.72 -5.85 18.76
N ARG A 185 -29.30 -5.92 17.55
CA ARG A 185 -30.57 -6.63 17.32
C ARG A 185 -30.46 -8.11 17.66
N ILE A 186 -29.37 -8.76 17.22
CA ILE A 186 -29.10 -10.18 17.53
C ILE A 186 -28.98 -10.39 19.03
N PHE A 187 -28.16 -9.60 19.73
CA PHE A 187 -28.00 -9.75 21.17
C PHE A 187 -29.32 -9.51 21.92
N ARG A 188 -30.11 -8.50 21.54
CA ARG A 188 -31.42 -8.25 22.17
C ARG A 188 -32.38 -9.43 22.06
N GLN A 189 -32.30 -10.20 20.98
CA GLN A 189 -33.16 -11.34 20.72
C GLN A 189 -32.62 -12.65 21.29
N ARG A 190 -31.30 -12.81 21.36
CA ARG A 190 -30.62 -14.10 21.59
C ARG A 190 -29.98 -14.23 22.97
N ILE A 191 -29.79 -13.12 23.68
CA ILE A 191 -29.22 -13.05 25.02
C ILE A 191 -30.33 -12.73 26.03
N ASP A 192 -30.29 -13.32 27.22
CA ASP A 192 -31.30 -13.08 28.25
C ASP A 192 -31.22 -11.63 28.74
N GLN A 193 -32.23 -10.83 28.40
CA GLN A 193 -32.31 -9.42 28.77
C GLN A 193 -32.62 -9.20 30.25
N THR A 194 -33.04 -10.26 30.96
CA THR A 194 -33.34 -10.23 32.40
C THR A 194 -32.15 -10.61 33.27
N ASP A 195 -31.07 -11.15 32.68
CA ASP A 195 -29.81 -11.44 33.38
C ASP A 195 -28.78 -10.32 33.18
N VAL A 196 -28.38 -9.70 34.28
CA VAL A 196 -27.37 -8.65 34.32
C VAL A 196 -26.00 -9.12 33.80
N ASN A 197 -25.58 -10.35 34.10
CA ASN A 197 -24.28 -10.88 33.69
C ASN A 197 -24.21 -11.13 32.19
N GLU A 198 -25.31 -11.60 31.61
CA GLU A 198 -25.48 -11.79 30.16
C GLU A 198 -25.38 -10.43 29.43
N ARG A 199 -26.08 -9.40 29.91
CA ARG A 199 -25.98 -8.05 29.33
C ARG A 199 -24.60 -7.42 29.47
N LEU A 200 -23.95 -7.60 30.61
CA LEU A 200 -22.56 -7.15 30.79
C LEU A 200 -21.57 -7.92 29.90
N THR A 201 -21.91 -9.14 29.48
CA THR A 201 -21.12 -9.88 28.48
C THR A 201 -21.18 -9.19 27.11
N VAL A 202 -22.35 -8.69 26.71
CA VAL A 202 -22.51 -7.90 25.49
C VAL A 202 -21.72 -6.58 25.56
N VAL A 203 -21.73 -5.91 26.71
CA VAL A 203 -20.91 -4.70 26.92
C VAL A 203 -19.42 -4.99 26.74
N ARG A 204 -18.90 -6.05 27.38
CA ARG A 204 -17.50 -6.48 27.25
C ARG A 204 -17.15 -6.80 25.79
N PHE A 205 -18.02 -7.54 25.11
CA PHE A 205 -17.86 -7.86 23.69
C PHE A 205 -17.68 -6.59 22.83
N PHE A 206 -18.53 -5.58 22.99
CA PHE A 206 -18.40 -4.35 22.22
C PHE A 206 -17.14 -3.54 22.59
N ILE A 207 -16.68 -3.62 23.84
CA ILE A 207 -15.40 -3.01 24.25
C ILE A 207 -14.21 -3.71 23.59
N GLU A 208 -14.20 -5.05 23.60
CA GLU A 208 -13.15 -5.87 22.99
C GLU A 208 -13.12 -5.74 21.47
N ALA A 209 -14.28 -5.56 20.84
CA ALA A 209 -14.41 -5.28 19.40
C ALA A 209 -14.17 -3.80 19.03
N GLU A 210 -13.72 -2.96 19.98
CA GLU A 210 -13.48 -1.52 19.81
C GLU A 210 -14.70 -0.71 19.31
N ARG A 211 -15.90 -1.20 19.59
CA ARG A 211 -17.18 -0.55 19.25
C ARG A 211 -17.73 0.24 20.42
N PHE A 212 -16.96 1.24 20.84
CA PHE A 212 -17.20 1.99 22.08
C PHE A 212 -18.58 2.65 22.15
N ARG A 213 -19.10 3.18 21.05
CA ARG A 213 -20.47 3.74 21.01
C ARG A 213 -21.54 2.68 21.32
N ALA A 214 -21.44 1.50 20.73
CA ALA A 214 -22.38 0.40 20.99
C ALA A 214 -22.24 -0.12 22.43
N ALA A 215 -21.02 -0.15 22.97
CA ALA A 215 -20.76 -0.49 24.37
C ALA A 215 -21.38 0.53 25.34
N GLU A 216 -21.25 1.83 25.06
CA GLU A 216 -21.86 2.91 25.83
C GLU A 216 -23.39 2.81 25.83
N GLU A 217 -24.00 2.64 24.65
CA GLU A 217 -25.45 2.48 24.51
C GLU A 217 -25.97 1.28 25.31
N GLU A 218 -25.31 0.13 25.20
CA GLU A 218 -25.74 -1.10 25.89
C GLU A 218 -25.50 -1.03 27.41
N LEU A 219 -24.38 -0.46 27.86
CA LEU A 219 -24.12 -0.25 29.29
C LEU A 219 -25.13 0.73 29.89
N THR A 220 -25.44 1.82 29.18
CA THR A 220 -26.46 2.79 29.61
C THR A 220 -27.83 2.14 29.76
N ARG A 221 -28.23 1.29 28.80
CA ARG A 221 -29.49 0.53 28.90
C ARG A 221 -29.44 -0.48 30.05
N THR A 222 -28.28 -1.08 30.32
CA THR A 222 -28.10 -2.03 31.43
C THR A 222 -28.26 -1.35 32.77
N ILE A 223 -27.62 -0.20 32.98
CA ILE A 223 -27.75 0.61 34.20
C ILE A 223 -29.20 1.07 34.43
N ARG A 224 -29.93 1.41 33.36
CA ARG A 224 -31.35 1.79 33.46
C ARG A 224 -32.25 0.61 33.89
N ALA A 225 -31.97 -0.59 33.41
CA ALA A 225 -32.74 -1.79 33.72
C ALA A 225 -32.40 -2.39 35.10
N PHE A 226 -31.14 -2.22 35.55
CA PHE A 226 -30.62 -2.73 36.82
C PHE A 226 -30.03 -1.57 37.65
N PRO A 227 -30.88 -0.84 38.40
CA PRO A 227 -30.46 0.35 39.15
C PRO A 227 -29.40 0.09 40.22
N GLU A 228 -29.17 -1.15 40.63
CA GLU A 228 -28.05 -1.56 41.49
C GLU A 228 -26.67 -1.29 40.86
N LEU A 229 -26.59 -1.14 39.54
CA LEU A 229 -25.34 -0.89 38.82
C LEU A 229 -24.94 0.60 38.72
N LYS A 230 -25.49 1.47 39.58
CA LYS A 230 -25.19 2.92 39.57
C LYS A 230 -23.70 3.24 39.61
N ASP A 231 -22.88 2.40 40.23
CA ASP A 231 -21.43 2.58 40.35
C ASP A 231 -20.67 2.25 39.05
N MET A 232 -21.29 1.60 38.06
CA MET A 232 -20.69 1.34 36.75
C MET A 232 -20.59 2.59 35.86
N LYS A 233 -21.09 3.75 36.33
CA LYS A 233 -20.85 5.06 35.67
C LYS A 233 -19.36 5.35 35.46
N THR A 234 -18.48 4.85 36.33
CA THR A 234 -17.02 4.98 36.14
C THR A 234 -16.51 4.20 34.92
N GLN A 235 -17.09 3.03 34.64
CA GLN A 235 -16.73 2.26 33.44
C GLN A 235 -17.25 2.94 32.16
N LEU A 236 -18.41 3.59 32.23
CA LEU A 236 -18.93 4.42 31.13
C LEU A 236 -17.93 5.53 30.75
N ILE A 237 -17.37 6.23 31.74
CA ILE A 237 -16.31 7.22 31.54
C ILE A 237 -15.07 6.58 30.87
N GLY A 238 -14.73 5.35 31.25
CA GLY A 238 -13.65 4.57 30.61
C GLY A 238 -13.91 4.31 29.12
N ILE A 239 -15.14 3.93 28.74
CA ILE A 239 -15.55 3.71 27.35
C ILE A 239 -15.47 5.01 26.55
N VAL A 240 -16.02 6.10 27.08
CA VAL A 240 -15.99 7.43 26.45
C VAL A 240 -14.54 7.89 26.24
N ASN A 241 -13.64 7.66 27.20
CA ASN A 241 -12.23 7.99 27.05
C ASN A 241 -11.53 7.18 25.94
N ARG A 242 -11.90 5.90 25.73
CA ARG A 242 -11.34 5.09 24.64
C ARG A 242 -11.84 5.55 23.28
N GLN A 243 -13.13 5.82 23.15
CA GLN A 243 -13.71 6.42 21.95
C GLN A 243 -13.05 7.76 21.61
N ALA A 244 -12.83 8.59 22.63
CA ALA A 244 -12.13 9.87 22.51
C ALA A 244 -10.69 9.70 22.01
N ASN A 245 -9.93 8.72 22.52
CA ASN A 245 -8.59 8.43 22.01
C ASN A 245 -8.63 7.97 20.55
N GLN A 246 -9.57 7.10 20.15
CA GLN A 246 -9.69 6.66 18.76
C GLN A 246 -9.91 7.83 17.79
N LEU A 247 -10.71 8.83 18.20
CA LEU A 247 -10.93 10.04 17.41
C LEU A 247 -9.67 10.92 17.33
N ILE A 248 -8.88 11.00 18.42
CA ILE A 248 -7.58 11.70 18.42
C ILE A 248 -6.59 11.00 17.51
N ASP A 249 -6.52 9.67 17.56
CA ASP A 249 -5.60 8.88 16.75
C ASP A 249 -5.95 9.00 15.25
N GLU A 250 -7.24 9.00 14.89
CA GLU A 250 -7.68 9.28 13.52
C GLU A 250 -7.30 10.71 13.08
N ALA A 251 -7.52 11.73 13.93
CA ALA A 251 -7.13 13.10 13.59
C ALA A 251 -5.60 13.25 13.42
N ALA A 252 -4.81 12.57 14.26
CA ALA A 252 -3.36 12.54 14.15
C ALA A 252 -2.88 11.85 12.87
N LEU A 253 -3.48 10.71 12.51
CA LEU A 253 -3.24 10.03 11.24
C LEU A 253 -3.52 10.98 10.06
N ARG A 254 -4.70 11.61 10.04
CA ARG A 254 -5.14 12.52 8.98
C ARG A 254 -4.18 13.71 8.83
N ALA A 255 -3.79 14.34 9.94
CA ALA A 255 -2.79 15.42 9.91
C ALA A 255 -1.44 14.94 9.33
N SER A 256 -0.96 13.75 9.73
CA SER A 256 0.31 13.21 9.21
C SER A 256 0.30 12.95 7.70
N VAL A 257 -0.89 12.79 7.11
CA VAL A 257 -1.07 12.58 5.67
C VAL A 257 -1.50 13.83 4.91
N GLY A 258 -1.33 15.01 5.50
CA GLY A 258 -1.62 16.31 4.87
C GLY A 258 -3.05 16.82 5.04
N GLN A 259 -3.92 16.10 5.76
CA GLN A 259 -5.30 16.51 6.03
C GLN A 259 -5.40 17.25 7.36
N GLU A 260 -4.73 18.40 7.44
CA GLU A 260 -4.64 19.18 8.66
C GLU A 260 -5.94 19.91 8.98
N ASN A 261 -6.70 20.37 7.99
CA ASN A 261 -7.98 21.05 8.22
C ASN A 261 -9.02 20.08 8.80
N TYR A 262 -9.02 18.83 8.33
CA TYR A 262 -9.79 17.77 8.97
C TYR A 262 -9.42 17.63 10.46
N ALA A 263 -8.12 17.47 10.76
CA ALA A 263 -7.66 17.29 12.14
C ALA A 263 -8.03 18.49 13.03
N ARG A 264 -7.86 19.73 12.54
CA ARG A 264 -8.28 20.96 13.23
C ARG A 264 -9.76 20.95 13.54
N THR A 265 -10.60 20.59 12.57
CA THR A 265 -12.06 20.52 12.75
C THR A 265 -12.43 19.52 13.84
N VAL A 266 -11.76 18.36 13.87
CA VAL A 266 -11.96 17.34 14.91
C VAL A 266 -11.55 17.88 16.29
N TYR A 267 -10.37 18.49 16.42
CA TYR A 267 -9.89 19.02 17.71
C TYR A 267 -10.75 20.18 18.21
N GLN A 268 -11.23 21.07 17.33
CA GLN A 268 -12.09 22.19 17.70
C GLN A 268 -13.48 21.74 18.19
N ARG A 269 -14.05 20.71 17.56
CA ARG A 269 -15.38 20.16 17.92
C ARG A 269 -15.30 19.09 19.01
N PHE A 270 -14.11 18.84 19.56
CA PHE A 270 -13.89 17.76 20.51
C PHE A 270 -14.67 18.01 21.82
N PRO A 271 -15.40 17.02 22.35
CA PRO A 271 -16.22 17.20 23.55
C PRO A 271 -15.37 17.22 24.83
N MET A 272 -14.64 18.32 25.07
CA MET A 272 -13.67 18.46 26.17
C MET A 272 -14.27 18.18 27.56
N ASN A 273 -15.55 18.51 27.78
CA ASN A 273 -16.22 18.30 29.06
C ASN A 273 -16.61 16.84 29.33
N ALA A 274 -16.59 15.98 28.31
CA ALA A 274 -16.99 14.57 28.42
C ALA A 274 -15.82 13.62 28.74
N VAL A 275 -14.58 14.12 28.75
CA VAL A 275 -13.36 13.30 28.85
C VAL A 275 -12.48 13.67 30.05
N GLY A 276 -11.60 12.73 30.44
CA GLY A 276 -10.65 12.93 31.54
C GLY A 276 -9.60 14.01 31.27
N ARG A 277 -8.90 14.46 32.33
CA ARG A 277 -7.82 15.48 32.24
C ARG A 277 -6.72 15.10 31.24
N ILE A 278 -6.29 13.84 31.23
CA ILE A 278 -5.21 13.36 30.34
C ILE A 278 -5.62 13.51 28.87
N THR A 279 -6.83 13.08 28.51
CA THR A 279 -7.33 13.17 27.13
C THR A 279 -7.49 14.63 26.69
N ARG A 280 -7.99 15.51 27.58
CA ARG A 280 -8.02 16.95 27.31
C ARG A 280 -6.63 17.53 27.02
N GLU A 281 -5.64 17.13 27.81
CA GLU A 281 -4.26 17.59 27.61
C GLU A 281 -3.71 17.12 26.26
N LYS A 282 -3.98 15.86 25.86
CA LYS A 282 -3.59 15.35 24.53
C LYS A 282 -4.17 16.19 23.38
N VAL A 283 -5.46 16.52 23.43
CA VAL A 283 -6.12 17.35 22.41
C VAL A 283 -5.50 18.75 22.38
N LYS A 284 -5.22 19.32 23.54
CA LYS A 284 -4.58 20.63 23.66
C LYS A 284 -3.18 20.63 23.02
N ILE A 285 -2.32 19.67 23.38
CA ILE A 285 -0.98 19.50 22.80
C ILE A 285 -1.06 19.33 21.28
N ALA A 286 -1.98 18.48 20.78
CA ALA A 286 -2.14 18.24 19.35
C ALA A 286 -2.59 19.51 18.60
N SER A 287 -3.51 20.30 19.19
CA SER A 287 -3.95 21.57 18.63
C SER A 287 -2.85 22.64 18.68
N GLU A 288 -2.08 22.71 19.76
CA GLU A 288 -0.95 23.64 19.92
C GLU A 288 0.14 23.34 18.89
N LYS A 289 0.48 22.06 18.65
CA LYS A 289 1.45 21.66 17.63
C LYS A 289 1.09 22.14 16.21
N LEU A 290 -0.20 22.08 15.85
CA LEU A 290 -0.67 22.58 14.56
C LEU A 290 -0.55 24.11 14.48
N ALA A 291 -0.90 24.81 15.56
CA ALA A 291 -0.77 26.27 15.63
C ALA A 291 0.70 26.75 15.63
N GLU A 292 1.60 26.02 16.32
CA GLU A 292 3.04 26.29 16.33
C GLU A 292 3.64 26.16 14.92
N THR A 293 3.24 25.12 14.18
CA THR A 293 3.67 24.96 12.77
C THR A 293 3.23 26.15 11.92
N ASP A 294 1.97 26.60 12.05
CA ASP A 294 1.47 27.78 11.31
C ASP A 294 2.24 29.05 11.66
N GLN A 295 2.59 29.21 12.94
CA GLN A 295 3.35 30.37 13.40
C GLN A 295 4.78 30.32 12.85
N GLN A 296 5.43 29.15 12.87
CA GLN A 296 6.77 28.97 12.29
C GLN A 296 6.79 29.30 10.79
N VAL A 297 5.77 28.87 10.03
CA VAL A 297 5.62 29.22 8.61
C VAL A 297 5.55 30.74 8.44
N LYS A 298 4.68 31.42 9.20
CA LYS A 298 4.53 32.89 9.15
C LYS A 298 5.84 33.60 9.50
N ASP A 299 6.48 33.22 10.60
CA ASP A 299 7.71 33.83 11.08
C ASP A 299 8.85 33.70 10.08
N LEU A 300 8.95 32.56 9.37
CA LEU A 300 9.96 32.35 8.33
C LEU A 300 9.68 33.18 7.07
N VAL A 301 8.43 33.28 6.64
CA VAL A 301 8.04 34.13 5.50
C VAL A 301 8.32 35.60 5.81
N GLU A 302 7.96 36.07 7.01
CA GLU A 302 8.21 37.45 7.43
C GLU A 302 9.72 37.75 7.55
N ALA A 303 10.50 36.83 8.11
CA ALA A 303 11.95 36.96 8.19
C ALA A 303 12.59 37.03 6.79
N LEU A 304 12.19 36.15 5.88
CA LEU A 304 12.72 36.13 4.51
C LEU A 304 12.32 37.38 3.75
N ARG A 305 11.09 37.88 3.94
CA ARG A 305 10.65 39.17 3.38
C ARG A 305 11.53 40.33 3.86
N ALA A 306 11.86 40.34 5.15
CA ALA A 306 12.70 41.37 5.74
C ALA A 306 14.15 41.31 5.24
N ASP A 307 14.69 40.12 4.98
CA ASP A 307 16.01 39.95 4.37
C ASP A 307 16.01 40.39 2.90
N LEU A 308 15.03 40.00 2.09
CA LEU A 308 14.90 40.43 0.69
C LEU A 308 14.77 41.95 0.55
N ALA A 309 14.06 42.61 1.48
CA ALA A 309 13.94 44.06 1.50
C ALA A 309 15.27 44.80 1.72
N LYS A 310 16.30 44.13 2.23
CA LYS A 310 17.65 44.69 2.45
C LYS A 310 18.59 44.47 1.26
N LEU A 311 18.25 43.60 0.32
CA LEU A 311 19.06 43.39 -0.90
C LEU A 311 19.02 44.60 -1.84
N PRO A 312 20.05 44.80 -2.68
CA PRO A 312 20.01 45.73 -3.80
C PRO A 312 18.80 45.50 -4.71
N GLU A 313 18.25 46.57 -5.29
CA GLU A 313 17.02 46.55 -6.12
C GLU A 313 17.08 45.48 -7.23
N GLY A 314 18.14 45.44 -8.03
CA GLY A 314 18.27 44.45 -9.11
C GLY A 314 18.28 42.98 -8.66
N GLN A 315 18.91 42.68 -7.51
CA GLN A 315 18.87 41.32 -6.95
C GLN A 315 17.49 40.98 -6.39
N ARG A 316 16.88 41.93 -5.66
CA ARG A 316 15.55 41.78 -5.09
C ARG A 316 14.49 41.50 -6.16
N ASP A 317 14.51 42.26 -7.25
CA ASP A 317 13.53 42.14 -8.33
C ASP A 317 13.62 40.78 -9.02
N SER A 318 14.84 40.27 -9.24
CA SER A 318 15.06 38.95 -9.84
C SER A 318 14.52 37.79 -8.99
N LEU A 319 14.43 37.96 -7.66
CA LEU A 319 13.99 36.94 -6.71
C LEU A 319 12.52 37.09 -6.29
N GLN A 320 11.84 38.16 -6.70
CA GLN A 320 10.49 38.45 -6.24
C GLN A 320 9.48 37.36 -6.63
N LYS A 321 9.62 36.77 -7.83
CA LYS A 321 8.77 35.67 -8.30
C LYS A 321 8.93 34.42 -7.42
N VAL A 322 10.17 33.96 -7.21
CA VAL A 322 10.44 32.76 -6.39
C VAL A 322 10.09 33.00 -4.92
N PHE A 323 10.24 34.22 -4.40
CA PHE A 323 9.76 34.55 -3.06
C PHE A 323 8.24 34.43 -2.95
N GLY A 324 7.48 34.94 -3.92
CA GLY A 324 6.03 34.76 -3.95
C GLY A 324 5.61 33.29 -4.01
N GLU A 325 6.39 32.44 -4.69
CA GLU A 325 6.17 30.99 -4.68
C GLU A 325 6.46 30.37 -3.31
N ILE A 326 7.56 30.77 -2.64
CA ILE A 326 7.88 30.32 -1.27
C ILE A 326 6.77 30.75 -0.31
N GLU A 327 6.35 32.01 -0.37
CA GLU A 327 5.32 32.57 0.50
C GLU A 327 3.98 31.82 0.38
N ASN A 328 3.57 31.48 -0.85
CA ASN A 328 2.31 30.76 -1.09
C ASN A 328 2.43 29.25 -0.87
N GLY A 329 3.62 28.68 -1.06
CA GLY A 329 3.86 27.23 -0.98
C GLY A 329 4.46 26.75 0.34
N LEU A 330 4.86 27.65 1.25
CA LEU A 330 5.38 27.26 2.56
C LEU A 330 4.26 26.70 3.43
N SER A 331 4.35 25.43 3.76
CA SER A 331 3.40 24.65 4.54
C SER A 331 4.16 23.71 5.46
N SER A 332 3.45 22.92 6.28
CA SER A 332 4.08 21.87 7.08
C SER A 332 4.88 20.86 6.22
N ALA A 333 4.47 20.63 4.97
CA ALA A 333 5.12 19.70 4.05
C ALA A 333 6.42 20.27 3.45
N THR A 334 6.49 21.58 3.23
CA THR A 334 7.65 22.25 2.60
C THR A 334 8.56 22.96 3.59
N LEU A 335 8.13 23.10 4.86
CA LEU A 335 8.93 23.68 5.94
C LEU A 335 10.37 23.13 6.00
N PRO A 336 10.62 21.80 5.84
CA PRO A 336 11.98 21.27 5.84
C PRO A 336 12.91 21.90 4.78
N ARG A 337 12.37 22.37 3.64
CA ARG A 337 13.14 23.01 2.57
C ARG A 337 13.86 24.28 3.04
N LEU A 338 13.34 24.96 4.08
CA LEU A 338 13.94 26.18 4.65
C LEU A 338 14.73 25.93 5.94
N ASN A 339 15.02 24.67 6.30
CA ASN A 339 15.73 24.35 7.54
C ASN A 339 17.11 25.04 7.64
N ASP A 340 17.86 25.11 6.54
CA ASP A 340 19.18 25.74 6.53
C ASP A 340 19.08 27.25 6.74
N TYR A 341 18.12 27.91 6.09
CA TYR A 341 17.82 29.33 6.32
C TYR A 341 17.41 29.57 7.78
N SER A 342 16.43 28.82 8.28
CA SER A 342 15.92 28.93 9.64
C SER A 342 17.04 28.81 10.69
N ARG A 343 17.95 27.86 10.51
CA ARG A 343 19.08 27.60 11.42
C ARG A 343 20.15 28.71 11.38
N LEU A 344 20.43 29.27 10.20
CA LEU A 344 21.55 30.18 9.99
C LEU A 344 21.14 31.65 9.91
N ARG A 345 19.84 31.98 9.98
CA ARG A 345 19.35 33.35 9.76
C ARG A 345 19.87 34.37 10.78
N ASP A 346 20.11 33.91 12.00
CA ASP A 346 20.58 34.73 13.12
C ASP A 346 22.11 34.64 13.31
N SER A 347 22.82 33.95 12.40
CA SER A 347 24.27 33.80 12.48
C SER A 347 24.98 35.09 12.07
N GLU A 348 25.92 35.55 12.91
CA GLU A 348 26.79 36.68 12.60
C GLU A 348 27.81 36.37 11.49
N THR A 349 28.05 35.09 11.21
CA THR A 349 29.04 34.65 10.21
C THR A 349 28.45 34.46 8.82
N VAL A 350 27.13 34.56 8.66
CA VAL A 350 26.44 34.35 7.38
C VAL A 350 25.89 35.69 6.89
N THR A 351 26.42 36.15 5.77
CA THR A 351 26.04 37.41 5.14
C THR A 351 24.58 37.38 4.66
N LEU A 352 24.01 38.56 4.40
CA LEU A 352 22.63 38.67 3.90
C LEU A 352 22.43 37.89 2.58
N GLU A 353 23.37 37.98 1.65
CA GLU A 353 23.30 37.28 0.36
C GLU A 353 23.34 35.76 0.55
N GLU A 354 24.24 35.26 1.41
CA GLU A 354 24.33 33.83 1.73
C GLU A 354 23.06 33.30 2.40
N ARG A 355 22.44 34.08 3.30
CA ARG A 355 21.16 33.70 3.91
C ARG A 355 20.04 33.55 2.89
N VAL A 356 19.90 34.54 1.98
CA VAL A 356 18.88 34.48 0.93
C VAL A 356 19.16 33.32 -0.02
N ALA A 357 20.44 33.07 -0.35
CA ALA A 357 20.84 31.91 -1.15
C ALA A 357 20.42 30.59 -0.51
N LEU A 358 20.63 30.41 0.80
CA LEU A 358 20.18 29.21 1.54
C LEU A 358 18.66 28.99 1.44
N ALA A 359 17.87 30.07 1.52
CA ALA A 359 16.41 29.98 1.39
C ALA A 359 15.98 29.57 -0.03
N VAL A 360 16.50 30.25 -1.05
CA VAL A 360 16.16 30.00 -2.45
C VAL A 360 16.65 28.62 -2.90
N ALA A 361 17.90 28.28 -2.61
CA ALA A 361 18.46 26.98 -2.96
C ALA A 361 17.80 25.84 -2.19
N GLY A 362 17.47 26.02 -0.90
CA GLY A 362 16.71 25.06 -0.11
C GLY A 362 15.31 24.80 -0.68
N TRP A 363 14.63 25.85 -1.15
CA TRP A 363 13.34 25.74 -1.82
C TRP A 363 13.40 24.94 -3.13
N LEU A 364 14.44 25.18 -3.94
CA LEU A 364 14.60 24.60 -5.29
C LEU A 364 15.23 23.20 -5.31
N MET A 365 16.20 22.93 -4.44
CA MET A 365 16.95 21.66 -4.39
C MET A 365 16.61 20.78 -3.18
N GLY A 366 15.73 21.25 -2.30
CA GLY A 366 15.28 20.54 -1.12
C GLY A 366 16.17 20.78 0.11
N PRO A 367 15.84 20.13 1.24
CA PRO A 367 16.55 20.30 2.51
C PRO A 367 18.04 19.93 2.38
N GLY A 368 18.91 20.66 3.10
CA GLY A 368 20.34 20.37 3.13
C GLY A 368 21.04 20.71 1.80
N SER A 369 20.53 21.68 1.04
CA SER A 369 21.20 22.17 -0.17
C SER A 369 22.58 22.73 0.17
N GLY A 370 22.66 23.52 1.24
CA GLY A 370 23.89 24.14 1.73
C GLY A 370 24.50 25.18 0.78
N GLU A 371 23.83 25.49 -0.34
CA GLU A 371 24.31 26.45 -1.32
C GLU A 371 24.15 27.88 -0.77
N GLN A 372 25.26 28.60 -0.72
CA GLN A 372 25.38 29.94 -0.13
C GLN A 372 25.69 31.00 -1.20
N ASN A 373 25.98 30.60 -2.44
CA ASN A 373 26.21 31.53 -3.52
C ASN A 373 24.88 32.03 -4.11
N LEU A 374 24.57 33.31 -3.88
CA LEU A 374 23.33 33.94 -4.35
C LEU A 374 23.23 33.94 -5.89
N VAL A 375 24.33 34.04 -6.62
CA VAL A 375 24.34 34.00 -8.09
C VAL A 375 23.89 32.64 -8.58
N VAL A 376 24.46 31.56 -8.01
CA VAL A 376 24.06 30.18 -8.30
C VAL A 376 22.59 29.97 -7.93
N ALA A 377 22.19 30.34 -6.71
CA ALA A 377 20.83 30.18 -6.22
C ALA A 377 19.79 30.92 -7.09
N SER A 378 20.12 32.13 -7.54
CA SER A 378 19.26 32.92 -8.44
C SER A 378 19.17 32.28 -9.83
N SER A 379 20.29 31.78 -10.36
CA SER A 379 20.33 31.10 -11.66
C SER A 379 19.50 29.81 -11.68
N LEU A 380 19.38 29.11 -10.54
CA LEU A 380 18.57 27.90 -10.41
C LEU A 380 17.08 28.14 -10.65
N VAL A 381 16.58 29.36 -10.46
CA VAL A 381 15.19 29.72 -10.80
C VAL A 381 14.97 29.55 -12.30
N GLN A 382 15.89 30.06 -13.12
CA GLN A 382 15.84 29.93 -14.57
C GLN A 382 16.02 28.47 -15.00
N VAL A 383 16.97 27.76 -14.39
CA VAL A 383 17.19 26.32 -14.65
C VAL A 383 15.93 25.52 -14.37
N ARG A 384 15.27 25.77 -13.23
CA ARG A 384 14.01 25.11 -12.88
C ARG A 384 12.95 25.32 -13.95
N ASP A 385 12.73 26.57 -14.36
CA ASP A 385 11.69 26.92 -15.32
C ASP A 385 11.95 26.24 -16.68
N LEU A 386 13.20 26.24 -17.15
CA LEU A 386 13.62 25.54 -18.38
C LEU A 386 13.48 24.01 -18.28
N VAL A 387 13.86 23.43 -17.14
CA VAL A 387 13.71 21.98 -16.89
C VAL A 387 12.22 21.61 -16.87
N ALA A 388 11.38 22.38 -16.19
CA ALA A 388 9.93 22.15 -16.17
C ALA A 388 9.33 22.26 -17.59
N GLU A 389 9.77 23.24 -18.38
CA GLU A 389 9.37 23.41 -19.78
C GLU A 389 9.77 22.18 -20.61
N TYR A 390 11.02 21.71 -20.48
CA TYR A 390 11.54 20.53 -21.19
C TYR A 390 10.70 19.27 -20.91
N LEU A 391 10.35 19.06 -19.64
CA LEU A 391 9.62 17.87 -19.19
C LEU A 391 8.11 17.93 -19.52
N GLY A 392 7.55 19.13 -19.60
CA GLY A 392 6.12 19.38 -19.76
C GLY A 392 5.73 19.77 -21.20
N PRO A 393 5.59 21.09 -21.48
CA PRO A 393 5.03 21.62 -22.72
C PRO A 393 5.98 21.62 -23.92
N ALA A 394 7.30 21.54 -23.75
CA ALA A 394 8.24 21.63 -24.86
C ALA A 394 8.04 20.51 -25.89
N ASP A 395 8.00 20.88 -27.17
CA ASP A 395 7.92 19.96 -28.30
C ASP A 395 9.30 19.45 -28.73
N LEU A 396 9.37 18.69 -29.83
CA LEU A 396 10.62 18.14 -30.34
C LEU A 396 11.59 19.22 -30.87
N ALA A 397 11.10 20.40 -31.24
CA ALA A 397 11.93 21.49 -31.76
C ALA A 397 12.45 22.40 -30.65
N ARG A 398 11.67 22.61 -29.58
CA ARG A 398 12.03 23.45 -28.43
C ARG A 398 13.03 22.77 -27.49
N ARG A 399 12.94 21.45 -27.31
CA ARG A 399 13.83 20.70 -26.40
C ARG A 399 15.33 20.90 -26.68
N PRO A 400 15.83 20.81 -27.93
CA PRO A 400 17.24 21.10 -28.22
C PRO A 400 17.65 22.55 -27.89
N GLN A 401 16.75 23.51 -28.06
CA GLN A 401 17.02 24.92 -27.73
C GLN A 401 17.17 25.12 -26.23
N ILE A 402 16.28 24.50 -25.44
CA ILE A 402 16.38 24.51 -23.97
C ILE A 402 17.72 23.92 -23.51
N LEU A 403 18.17 22.83 -24.11
CA LEU A 403 19.46 22.22 -23.77
C LEU A 403 20.64 23.18 -24.05
N GLU A 404 20.59 23.94 -25.12
CA GLU A 404 21.61 24.94 -25.44
C GLU A 404 21.55 26.15 -24.47
N GLU A 405 20.35 26.61 -24.10
CA GLU A 405 20.16 27.64 -23.09
C GLU A 405 20.72 27.21 -21.73
N LEU A 406 20.44 25.97 -21.31
CA LEU A 406 20.93 25.42 -20.05
C LEU A 406 22.47 25.39 -19.98
N ARG A 407 23.17 25.08 -21.10
CA ARG A 407 24.64 25.06 -21.13
C ARG A 407 25.29 26.39 -20.74
N GLY A 408 24.58 27.52 -20.94
CA GLY A 408 25.08 28.85 -20.63
C GLY A 408 24.82 29.31 -19.18
N ILE A 409 24.11 28.53 -18.37
CA ILE A 409 23.68 28.92 -17.02
C ILE A 409 24.54 28.21 -15.97
N GLU A 410 25.09 28.96 -15.01
CA GLU A 410 25.99 28.42 -13.97
C GLU A 410 25.35 27.31 -13.13
N GLY A 411 24.07 27.45 -12.78
CA GLY A 411 23.31 26.46 -12.01
C GLY A 411 22.89 25.20 -12.76
N SER A 412 23.29 25.00 -14.02
CA SER A 412 22.86 23.85 -14.85
C SER A 412 23.70 22.59 -14.64
N GLN A 413 24.58 22.57 -13.63
CA GLN A 413 25.34 21.38 -13.27
C GLN A 413 24.42 20.18 -13.05
N ILE A 414 24.82 19.00 -13.53
CA ILE A 414 23.97 17.82 -13.53
C ILE A 414 23.56 17.40 -12.11
N GLU A 415 24.43 17.62 -11.14
CA GLU A 415 24.18 17.40 -9.71
C GLU A 415 23.04 18.29 -9.19
N TYR A 416 23.03 19.56 -9.59
CA TYR A 416 22.01 20.52 -9.18
C TYR A 416 20.68 20.22 -9.84
N VAL A 417 20.68 19.91 -11.14
CA VAL A 417 19.46 19.49 -11.86
C VAL A 417 18.90 18.20 -11.24
N ALA A 418 19.75 17.21 -10.92
CA ALA A 418 19.33 15.96 -10.28
C ALA A 418 18.67 16.19 -8.90
N ARG A 419 19.18 17.14 -8.09
CA ARG A 419 18.57 17.51 -6.80
C ARG A 419 17.28 18.34 -6.94
N LEU A 420 17.18 19.11 -8.01
CA LEU A 420 16.03 19.95 -8.33
C LEU A 420 14.82 19.13 -8.79
N LEU A 421 15.04 18.07 -9.57
CA LEU A 421 13.97 17.27 -10.18
C LEU A 421 12.89 16.77 -9.18
N PRO A 422 13.22 16.20 -8.01
CA PRO A 422 12.21 15.77 -7.04
C PRO A 422 11.38 16.92 -6.45
N GLN A 423 11.89 18.16 -6.48
CA GLN A 423 11.24 19.32 -5.88
C GLN A 423 10.24 20.03 -6.80
N LEU A 424 10.24 19.66 -8.09
CA LEU A 424 9.34 20.22 -9.08
C LEU A 424 7.88 19.95 -8.72
N LEU A 425 7.01 20.89 -9.09
CA LEU A 425 5.59 20.62 -9.21
C LEU A 425 5.31 19.64 -10.37
N PRO A 426 4.13 19.02 -10.43
CA PRO A 426 3.71 18.29 -11.62
C PRO A 426 3.85 19.17 -12.87
N VAL A 427 4.55 18.67 -13.88
CA VAL A 427 4.99 19.44 -15.07
C VAL A 427 3.93 19.53 -16.16
N LYS A 428 2.78 18.86 -15.99
CA LYS A 428 1.64 18.91 -16.90
C LYS A 428 0.36 19.16 -16.13
N GLU A 429 -0.54 19.89 -16.76
CA GLU A 429 -1.91 20.06 -16.29
C GLU A 429 -2.77 18.85 -16.67
N TRP A 430 -3.87 18.66 -15.93
CA TRP A 430 -4.89 17.68 -16.28
C TRP A 430 -5.54 18.03 -17.63
N PRO A 431 -5.93 17.04 -18.45
CA PRO A 431 -6.64 17.33 -19.69
C PRO A 431 -7.94 18.09 -19.45
N ASP A 432 -8.30 18.99 -20.35
CA ASP A 432 -9.55 19.75 -20.26
C ASP A 432 -10.76 18.82 -20.19
N GLY A 433 -11.70 19.12 -19.28
CA GLY A 433 -12.91 18.32 -19.08
C GLY A 433 -12.70 16.96 -18.41
N SER A 434 -11.48 16.63 -17.98
CA SER A 434 -11.22 15.38 -17.26
C SER A 434 -11.68 15.42 -15.80
N GLU A 435 -11.79 16.58 -15.16
CA GLU A 435 -12.24 16.68 -13.76
C GLU A 435 -13.69 16.21 -13.60
N ASP A 436 -13.95 15.38 -12.59
CA ASP A 436 -15.30 14.93 -12.27
C ASP A 436 -16.12 16.10 -11.70
N PRO A 437 -17.32 16.39 -12.23
CA PRO A 437 -18.11 17.54 -11.80
C PRO A 437 -18.69 17.42 -10.39
N THR A 438 -18.68 16.21 -9.81
CA THR A 438 -19.32 15.92 -8.52
C THR A 438 -18.37 15.49 -7.43
N ILE A 439 -17.24 14.87 -7.79
CA ILE A 439 -16.29 14.28 -6.84
C ILE A 439 -14.98 15.09 -6.88
N PRO A 440 -14.70 15.93 -5.87
CA PRO A 440 -13.48 16.72 -5.83
C PRO A 440 -12.20 15.87 -5.90
N GLY A 441 -11.23 16.35 -6.69
CA GLY A 441 -9.94 15.68 -6.87
C GLY A 441 -10.00 14.39 -7.70
N MET A 442 -11.14 14.08 -8.31
CA MET A 442 -11.27 12.96 -9.22
C MET A 442 -11.13 13.41 -10.67
N PHE A 443 -10.34 12.67 -11.46
CA PHE A 443 -10.18 12.92 -12.90
C PHE A 443 -10.42 11.64 -13.71
N ARG A 444 -11.08 11.80 -14.87
CA ARG A 444 -11.39 10.80 -15.88
C ARG A 444 -10.59 11.11 -17.13
N VAL A 445 -9.50 10.37 -17.34
CA VAL A 445 -8.61 10.58 -18.48
C VAL A 445 -8.91 9.57 -19.57
N GLY A 446 -9.05 10.02 -20.81
CA GLY A 446 -9.39 9.18 -21.96
C GLY A 446 -10.81 8.60 -21.91
N ASN A 447 -11.10 7.65 -22.80
CA ASN A 447 -12.42 7.03 -22.88
C ASN A 447 -12.58 5.90 -21.84
N VAL A 448 -12.90 6.27 -20.60
CA VAL A 448 -13.20 5.32 -19.51
C VAL A 448 -14.69 4.94 -19.46
N ALA A 449 -15.55 5.76 -20.04
CA ALA A 449 -16.99 5.49 -20.15
C ALA A 449 -17.25 4.66 -21.41
N GLY A 450 -17.38 3.34 -21.27
CA GLY A 450 -17.68 2.47 -22.41
C GLY A 450 -18.93 2.90 -23.19
N ALA A 451 -18.73 3.62 -24.30
CA ALA A 451 -19.71 3.82 -25.36
C ALA A 451 -18.98 4.22 -26.65
N GLU A 452 -19.10 3.32 -27.65
CA GLU A 452 -19.16 3.63 -29.09
C GLU A 452 -18.20 4.68 -29.65
N GLN A 453 -16.89 4.40 -29.65
CA GLN A 453 -15.95 4.68 -30.75
C GLN A 453 -14.54 4.29 -30.28
N GLN A 454 -14.21 3.00 -30.35
CA GLN A 454 -12.81 2.57 -30.34
C GLN A 454 -12.26 2.79 -31.74
N GLN A 455 -11.62 3.93 -31.96
CA GLN A 455 -10.62 4.00 -33.03
C GLN A 455 -9.41 3.22 -32.56
N ASP A 456 -9.08 2.20 -33.34
CA ASP A 456 -7.98 1.26 -33.13
C ASP A 456 -6.64 1.95 -33.45
N SER A 457 -6.36 3.11 -32.81
CA SER A 457 -5.05 3.73 -32.86
C SER A 457 -4.17 3.06 -31.82
N LEU A 458 -3.14 2.35 -32.28
CA LEU A 458 -2.09 1.71 -31.46
C LEU A 458 -1.23 2.73 -30.68
N ILE A 459 -1.55 4.01 -30.80
CA ILE A 459 -0.96 5.15 -30.12
C ILE A 459 -2.11 6.16 -29.98
N ASP A 460 -2.68 6.32 -28.77
CA ASP A 460 -3.24 7.59 -28.28
C ASP A 460 -3.74 7.41 -26.83
N GLU A 461 -3.56 8.47 -26.05
CA GLU A 461 -3.78 8.71 -24.62
C GLU A 461 -4.28 7.56 -23.70
N PRO A 462 -3.60 7.31 -22.56
CA PRO A 462 -4.03 6.27 -21.62
C PRO A 462 -5.41 6.57 -21.04
N ALA A 463 -6.26 5.55 -20.95
CA ALA A 463 -7.58 5.65 -20.32
C ALA A 463 -7.53 5.18 -18.86
N TYR A 464 -7.84 6.06 -17.90
CA TYR A 464 -7.82 5.73 -16.48
C TYR A 464 -8.62 6.73 -15.62
N LEU A 465 -8.96 6.31 -14.41
CA LEU A 465 -9.47 7.19 -13.35
C LEU A 465 -8.37 7.47 -12.34
N VAL A 466 -8.40 8.64 -11.74
CA VAL A 466 -7.53 8.98 -10.61
C VAL A 466 -8.30 9.74 -9.55
N GLN A 467 -8.08 9.37 -8.28
CA GLN A 467 -8.58 10.10 -7.13
C GLN A 467 -7.39 10.67 -6.36
N LEU A 468 -7.32 11.99 -6.25
CA LEU A 468 -6.40 12.69 -5.35
C LEU A 468 -6.96 12.67 -3.92
N PRO A 469 -6.11 12.61 -2.90
CA PRO A 469 -6.56 12.69 -1.51
C PRO A 469 -7.14 14.08 -1.20
N PRO A 470 -7.97 14.21 -0.15
CA PRO A 470 -8.44 15.50 0.32
C PRO A 470 -7.28 16.40 0.72
N GLU A 471 -7.45 17.71 0.58
CA GLU A 471 -6.41 18.69 0.92
C GLU A 471 -5.10 18.47 0.14
N TYR A 472 -5.19 17.95 -1.09
CA TYR A 472 -4.03 17.70 -1.95
C TYR A 472 -3.23 19.00 -2.20
N ASP A 473 -2.00 19.01 -1.69
CA ASP A 473 -0.94 19.98 -1.94
C ASP A 473 0.08 19.40 -2.94
N PRO A 474 0.30 20.01 -4.14
CA PRO A 474 1.23 19.50 -5.14
C PRO A 474 2.71 19.61 -4.74
N HIS A 475 3.06 20.31 -3.66
CA HIS A 475 4.41 20.32 -3.10
C HIS A 475 4.72 19.10 -2.20
N ARG A 476 3.69 18.37 -1.77
CA ARG A 476 3.81 17.15 -0.99
C ARG A 476 3.89 15.94 -1.91
N GLU A 477 4.70 14.94 -1.56
CA GLU A 477 4.72 13.66 -2.26
C GLU A 477 3.71 12.69 -1.63
N TYR A 478 2.92 12.01 -2.45
CA TYR A 478 1.89 11.08 -2.01
C TYR A 478 2.21 9.65 -2.46
N PRO A 479 2.01 8.65 -1.59
CA PRO A 479 2.02 7.26 -2.04
C PRO A 479 0.88 7.03 -3.03
N CYS A 480 1.07 6.07 -3.94
CA CYS A 480 0.14 5.78 -5.02
C CYS A 480 -0.25 4.29 -5.03
N LEU A 481 -1.53 4.02 -5.19
CA LEU A 481 -2.07 2.69 -5.47
C LEU A 481 -2.54 2.65 -6.94
N VAL A 482 -1.91 1.80 -7.74
CA VAL A 482 -2.41 1.44 -9.07
C VAL A 482 -3.30 0.21 -8.89
N VAL A 483 -4.59 0.34 -9.19
CA VAL A 483 -5.59 -0.67 -8.86
C VAL A 483 -6.24 -1.21 -10.13
N LEU A 484 -6.23 -2.53 -10.29
CA LEU A 484 -6.64 -3.22 -11.51
C LEU A 484 -7.95 -3.95 -11.29
N ALA A 485 -9.02 -3.44 -11.91
CA ALA A 485 -10.30 -4.14 -12.00
C ALA A 485 -10.16 -5.39 -12.90
N PRO A 486 -10.96 -6.46 -12.71
CA PRO A 486 -11.08 -7.53 -13.68
C PRO A 486 -11.52 -7.02 -15.08
N PRO A 487 -11.14 -7.69 -16.18
CA PRO A 487 -11.65 -7.35 -17.52
C PRO A 487 -13.18 -7.32 -17.56
N GLY A 488 -13.73 -6.28 -18.19
CA GLY A 488 -15.18 -6.07 -18.29
C GLY A 488 -15.82 -5.39 -17.07
N ALA A 489 -15.12 -5.28 -15.93
CA ALA A 489 -15.56 -4.45 -14.82
C ALA A 489 -15.13 -2.98 -15.04
N PRO A 490 -15.96 -2.00 -14.62
CA PRO A 490 -15.58 -0.59 -14.72
C PRO A 490 -14.43 -0.27 -13.73
N PRO A 491 -13.38 0.47 -14.13
CA PRO A 491 -12.29 0.86 -13.23
C PRO A 491 -12.76 1.61 -11.97
N GLU A 492 -13.92 2.28 -12.06
CA GLU A 492 -14.57 2.98 -10.95
C GLU A 492 -14.86 2.04 -9.76
N SER A 493 -15.24 0.79 -10.03
CA SER A 493 -15.57 -0.19 -8.98
C SER A 493 -14.35 -0.51 -8.11
N GLU A 494 -13.20 -0.72 -8.76
CA GLU A 494 -11.93 -0.94 -8.08
C GLU A 494 -11.48 0.31 -7.34
N LEU A 495 -11.59 1.50 -7.97
CA LEU A 495 -11.29 2.76 -7.31
C LEU A 495 -12.13 2.97 -6.05
N ALA A 496 -13.43 2.70 -6.11
CA ALA A 496 -14.35 2.84 -4.98
C ALA A 496 -14.05 1.84 -3.85
N TRP A 497 -13.58 0.64 -4.15
CA TRP A 497 -13.14 -0.31 -3.11
C TRP A 497 -12.00 0.27 -2.27
N TRP A 498 -11.03 0.95 -2.89
CA TRP A 498 -9.89 1.53 -2.18
C TRP A 498 -10.16 2.93 -1.59
N ALA A 499 -10.72 3.83 -2.39
CA ALA A 499 -10.96 5.23 -2.02
C ALA A 499 -12.30 5.44 -1.31
N GLY A 500 -13.20 4.46 -1.33
CA GLY A 500 -14.55 4.50 -0.77
C GLY A 500 -15.54 5.22 -1.67
N ASP A 501 -16.81 5.09 -1.34
CA ASP A 501 -17.87 5.86 -1.98
C ASP A 501 -17.76 7.35 -1.61
N PHE A 502 -18.28 8.19 -2.49
CA PHE A 502 -18.40 9.62 -2.24
C PHE A 502 -19.51 9.88 -1.23
N ASP A 503 -19.20 10.63 -0.16
CA ASP A 503 -20.17 11.10 0.81
C ASP A 503 -20.47 12.60 0.56
N PRO A 504 -21.66 12.94 0.01
CA PRO A 504 -22.03 14.32 -0.26
C PRO A 504 -22.07 15.21 0.99
N SER A 505 -22.28 14.62 2.18
CA SER A 505 -22.32 15.38 3.44
C SER A 505 -20.93 15.85 3.89
N GLN A 506 -19.89 15.10 3.52
CA GLN A 506 -18.49 15.43 3.81
C GLN A 506 -17.78 16.06 2.62
N GLY A 507 -18.38 16.02 1.43
CA GLY A 507 -17.76 16.51 0.20
C GLY A 507 -16.50 15.72 -0.20
N THR A 508 -16.39 14.46 0.24
CA THR A 508 -15.21 13.63 0.00
C THR A 508 -15.53 12.14 0.01
N ARG A 509 -14.62 11.32 -0.52
CA ARG A 509 -14.72 9.86 -0.42
C ARG A 509 -14.24 9.35 0.93
N ILE A 510 -14.91 8.35 1.49
CA ILE A 510 -14.72 7.92 2.89
C ILE A 510 -13.92 6.62 3.07
N GLY A 511 -13.22 6.15 2.04
CA GLY A 511 -12.46 4.90 2.09
C GLY A 511 -11.05 5.02 2.67
N HIS A 512 -10.37 3.88 2.75
CA HIS A 512 -9.08 3.79 3.42
C HIS A 512 -7.94 4.49 2.67
N ALA A 513 -7.98 4.57 1.34
CA ALA A 513 -6.98 5.33 0.59
C ALA A 513 -7.07 6.83 0.93
N THR A 514 -8.28 7.38 1.00
CA THR A 514 -8.53 8.74 1.49
C THR A 514 -8.02 8.93 2.91
N ARG A 515 -8.29 7.97 3.81
CA ARG A 515 -7.80 7.99 5.21
C ARG A 515 -6.29 8.08 5.34
N ASN A 516 -5.57 7.41 4.45
CA ASN A 516 -4.12 7.30 4.50
C ASN A 516 -3.40 8.25 3.52
N GLY A 517 -4.13 9.16 2.86
CA GLY A 517 -3.57 10.13 1.92
C GLY A 517 -2.90 9.49 0.70
N TYR A 518 -3.50 8.45 0.14
CA TYR A 518 -3.04 7.80 -1.09
C TYR A 518 -3.70 8.44 -2.32
N ILE A 519 -2.93 8.59 -3.39
CA ILE A 519 -3.48 8.75 -4.74
C ILE A 519 -3.87 7.36 -5.25
N VAL A 520 -5.09 7.22 -5.78
CA VAL A 520 -5.55 5.95 -6.38
C VAL A 520 -5.67 6.14 -7.88
N VAL A 521 -4.97 5.32 -8.67
CA VAL A 521 -5.02 5.29 -10.14
C VAL A 521 -5.66 3.98 -10.57
N ALA A 522 -6.75 4.03 -11.32
CA ALA A 522 -7.47 2.86 -11.82
C ALA A 522 -7.45 2.83 -13.36
N PRO A 523 -6.49 2.13 -13.99
CA PRO A 523 -6.39 2.03 -15.44
C PRO A 523 -7.52 1.22 -16.09
N GLN A 524 -8.01 1.65 -17.25
CA GLN A 524 -8.77 0.83 -18.18
C GLN A 524 -7.79 0.02 -19.04
N TRP A 525 -7.28 -1.09 -18.50
CA TRP A 525 -6.23 -1.89 -19.14
C TRP A 525 -6.78 -2.96 -20.09
N GLY A 526 -7.97 -3.49 -19.82
CA GLY A 526 -8.65 -4.50 -20.64
C GLY A 526 -9.40 -3.89 -21.83
N ARG A 527 -9.53 -4.65 -22.92
CA ARG A 527 -10.43 -4.31 -24.04
C ARG A 527 -11.89 -4.62 -23.68
N ALA A 528 -12.85 -3.98 -24.34
CA ALA A 528 -14.27 -4.15 -24.05
C ALA A 528 -14.78 -5.60 -24.19
N THR A 529 -14.21 -6.38 -25.12
CA THR A 529 -14.58 -7.78 -25.36
C THR A 529 -13.72 -8.79 -24.58
N GLN A 530 -12.70 -8.31 -23.87
CA GLN A 530 -11.76 -9.15 -23.15
C GLN A 530 -12.41 -9.68 -21.87
N ARG A 531 -12.24 -10.99 -21.62
CA ARG A 531 -12.88 -11.69 -20.48
C ARG A 531 -11.92 -12.19 -19.42
N SER A 532 -10.65 -12.29 -19.75
CA SER A 532 -9.59 -12.79 -18.87
C SER A 532 -8.30 -12.04 -19.14
N TYR A 533 -7.34 -12.10 -18.22
CA TYR A 533 -6.01 -11.56 -18.45
C TYR A 533 -5.28 -12.35 -19.56
N GLU A 534 -4.77 -11.66 -20.59
CA GLU A 534 -4.17 -12.31 -21.76
C GLU A 534 -2.64 -12.38 -21.70
N TYR A 535 -2.02 -11.73 -20.71
CA TYR A 535 -0.58 -11.64 -20.48
C TYR A 535 0.18 -10.90 -21.60
N THR A 536 -0.47 -10.00 -22.32
CA THR A 536 0.10 -9.30 -23.47
C THR A 536 0.89 -8.05 -23.07
N PRO A 537 1.92 -7.67 -23.85
CA PRO A 537 2.64 -6.41 -23.63
C PRO A 537 1.73 -5.17 -23.72
N ARG A 538 0.60 -5.26 -24.43
CA ARG A 538 -0.41 -4.19 -24.51
C ARG A 538 -1.03 -3.90 -23.15
N GLU A 539 -1.39 -4.94 -22.39
CA GLU A 539 -2.00 -4.79 -21.06
C GLU A 539 -1.01 -4.14 -20.09
N HIS A 540 0.25 -4.58 -20.10
CA HIS A 540 1.34 -3.94 -19.35
C HIS A 540 1.52 -2.48 -19.74
N HIS A 541 1.54 -2.20 -21.04
CA HIS A 541 1.70 -0.85 -21.54
C HIS A 541 0.57 0.07 -21.04
N ALA A 542 -0.69 -0.37 -21.10
CA ALA A 542 -1.84 0.42 -20.64
C ALA A 542 -1.74 0.79 -19.15
N VAL A 543 -1.27 -0.14 -18.30
CA VAL A 543 -1.08 0.10 -16.87
C VAL A 543 0.08 1.07 -16.63
N LEU A 544 1.26 0.79 -17.21
CA LEU A 544 2.46 1.59 -17.01
C LEU A 544 2.34 3.00 -17.62
N SER A 545 1.66 3.15 -18.77
CA SER A 545 1.43 4.44 -19.41
C SER A 545 0.46 5.30 -18.60
N SER A 546 -0.59 4.71 -18.01
CA SER A 546 -1.52 5.39 -17.10
C SER A 546 -0.81 5.92 -15.86
N LEU A 547 0.02 5.08 -15.21
CA LEU A 547 0.84 5.51 -14.06
C LEU A 547 1.76 6.68 -14.45
N ARG A 548 2.52 6.56 -15.53
CA ARG A 548 3.42 7.63 -16.00
C ARG A 548 2.67 8.90 -16.39
N HIS A 549 1.44 8.78 -16.90
CA HIS A 549 0.60 9.93 -17.23
C HIS A 549 0.14 10.65 -15.97
N ALA A 550 -0.26 9.91 -14.93
CA ALA A 550 -0.60 10.45 -13.61
C ALA A 550 0.60 11.09 -12.92
N MET A 551 1.78 10.47 -12.94
CA MET A 551 3.01 11.01 -12.31
C MET A 551 3.47 12.36 -12.89
N ARG A 552 3.05 12.70 -14.12
CA ARG A 552 3.33 14.01 -14.72
C ARG A 552 2.37 15.11 -14.27
N ARG A 553 1.23 14.75 -13.67
CA ARG A 553 0.08 15.62 -13.35
C ARG A 553 -0.29 15.65 -11.88
N ALA A 554 0.19 14.68 -11.12
CA ALA A 554 0.07 14.59 -9.68
C ALA A 554 1.41 14.29 -9.03
N SER A 555 1.57 14.75 -7.80
CA SER A 555 2.78 14.58 -7.00
C SER A 555 2.83 13.18 -6.38
N ILE A 556 3.08 12.19 -7.23
CA ILE A 556 3.24 10.80 -6.83
C ILE A 556 4.69 10.55 -6.40
N ASP A 557 4.85 9.98 -5.21
CA ASP A 557 6.11 9.42 -4.74
C ASP A 557 6.45 8.15 -5.55
N ALA A 558 7.44 8.27 -6.45
CA ALA A 558 7.92 7.16 -7.29
C ALA A 558 8.47 5.97 -6.48
N ASP A 559 8.83 6.16 -5.20
CA ASP A 559 9.32 5.11 -4.31
C ASP A 559 8.21 4.47 -3.46
N ARG A 560 6.98 4.99 -3.53
CA ARG A 560 5.79 4.47 -2.83
C ARG A 560 4.62 4.22 -3.78
N VAL A 561 4.92 3.61 -4.93
CA VAL A 561 3.90 3.12 -5.88
C VAL A 561 3.64 1.64 -5.65
N PHE A 562 2.39 1.30 -5.34
CA PHE A 562 1.93 -0.07 -5.11
C PHE A 562 1.01 -0.51 -6.25
N LEU A 563 1.02 -1.82 -6.54
CA LEU A 563 0.15 -2.41 -7.56
C LEU A 563 -0.82 -3.39 -6.90
N ALA A 564 -2.11 -3.24 -7.15
CA ALA A 564 -3.13 -4.10 -6.57
C ALA A 564 -4.20 -4.47 -7.60
N GLY A 565 -4.96 -5.53 -7.32
CA GLY A 565 -6.17 -5.83 -8.10
C GLY A 565 -6.97 -6.98 -7.53
N HIS A 566 -8.14 -7.20 -8.13
CA HIS A 566 -9.05 -8.30 -7.84
C HIS A 566 -9.14 -9.28 -9.03
N GLY A 567 -9.19 -10.58 -8.75
CA GLY A 567 -9.39 -11.61 -9.77
C GLY A 567 -8.36 -11.58 -10.90
N ASP A 568 -8.80 -11.49 -12.15
CA ASP A 568 -7.90 -11.31 -13.31
C ASP A 568 -7.09 -10.01 -13.23
N GLY A 569 -7.61 -8.96 -12.59
CA GLY A 569 -6.84 -7.75 -12.29
C GLY A 569 -5.74 -8.01 -11.24
N ALA A 570 -6.00 -8.91 -10.28
CA ALA A 570 -5.00 -9.37 -9.31
C ALA A 570 -3.93 -10.26 -9.98
N THR A 571 -4.31 -11.07 -10.96
CA THR A 571 -3.38 -11.86 -11.78
C THR A 571 -2.52 -10.93 -12.64
N ALA A 572 -3.12 -9.91 -13.27
CA ALA A 572 -2.39 -8.89 -14.01
C ALA A 572 -1.41 -8.14 -13.11
N ALA A 573 -1.85 -7.74 -11.91
CA ALA A 573 -1.01 -7.08 -10.91
C ALA A 573 0.21 -7.94 -10.54
N TRP A 574 -0.01 -9.23 -10.30
CA TRP A 574 1.06 -10.17 -9.97
C TRP A 574 2.08 -10.31 -11.12
N ASP A 575 1.61 -10.53 -12.35
CA ASP A 575 2.47 -10.67 -13.52
C ASP A 575 3.26 -9.38 -13.83
N ILE A 576 2.58 -8.23 -13.83
CA ILE A 576 3.20 -6.92 -14.09
C ILE A 576 4.24 -6.61 -13.01
N ALA A 577 3.95 -6.91 -11.73
CA ALA A 577 4.90 -6.70 -10.65
C ALA A 577 6.20 -7.47 -10.90
N LEU A 578 6.10 -8.77 -11.20
CA LEU A 578 7.28 -9.61 -11.44
C LEU A 578 8.03 -9.28 -12.73
N ALA A 579 7.32 -8.81 -13.75
CA ALA A 579 7.91 -8.40 -15.02
C ALA A 579 8.68 -7.08 -14.93
N HIS A 580 8.25 -6.20 -14.03
CA HIS A 580 8.79 -4.85 -13.84
C HIS A 580 9.16 -4.63 -12.36
N PRO A 581 10.04 -5.47 -11.76
CA PRO A 581 10.29 -5.49 -10.32
C PRO A 581 10.97 -4.22 -9.81
N ASP A 582 11.49 -3.41 -10.73
CA ASP A 582 12.13 -2.16 -10.43
C ASP A 582 11.11 -1.06 -10.11
N HIS A 583 9.81 -1.19 -10.40
CA HIS A 583 8.85 -0.10 -10.30
C HIS A 583 8.10 0.01 -8.96
N TRP A 584 8.00 -1.10 -8.21
CA TRP A 584 6.97 -1.24 -7.17
C TRP A 584 7.51 -1.22 -5.75
N ALA A 585 6.78 -0.56 -4.86
CA ALA A 585 6.96 -0.62 -3.41
C ALA A 585 6.34 -1.88 -2.79
N GLY A 586 5.37 -2.49 -3.49
CA GLY A 586 4.74 -3.74 -3.12
C GLY A 586 3.58 -4.10 -4.06
N MET A 587 3.15 -5.36 -4.00
CA MET A 587 2.01 -5.87 -4.78
C MET A 587 0.98 -6.58 -3.89
N ILE A 588 -0.30 -6.31 -4.14
CA ILE A 588 -1.44 -6.94 -3.45
C ILE A 588 -2.28 -7.71 -4.47
N SER A 589 -2.48 -9.00 -4.25
CA SER A 589 -3.27 -9.87 -5.13
C SER A 589 -4.47 -10.45 -4.38
N ILE A 590 -5.69 -10.02 -4.73
CA ILE A 590 -6.93 -10.50 -4.12
C ILE A 590 -7.62 -11.48 -5.09
N ASN A 591 -7.62 -12.77 -4.76
CA ASN A 591 -8.06 -13.88 -5.61
C ASN A 591 -7.37 -13.93 -7.00
N GLY A 592 -6.10 -13.55 -7.08
CA GLY A 592 -5.32 -13.79 -8.29
C GLY A 592 -5.04 -15.27 -8.51
N GLU A 593 -5.11 -15.72 -9.75
CA GLU A 593 -4.73 -17.07 -10.15
C GLU A 593 -3.47 -17.04 -11.03
N PRO A 594 -2.38 -17.73 -10.64
CA PRO A 594 -1.14 -17.71 -11.40
C PRO A 594 -1.20 -18.63 -12.62
N ASP A 595 -0.92 -18.08 -13.81
CA ASP A 595 -0.72 -18.84 -15.04
C ASP A 595 0.46 -18.27 -15.86
N LYS A 596 0.83 -18.96 -16.94
CA LYS A 596 1.85 -18.56 -17.92
C LYS A 596 3.14 -18.03 -17.28
N THR A 597 3.47 -16.76 -17.48
CA THR A 597 4.72 -16.11 -17.05
C THR A 597 4.91 -16.10 -15.54
N ILE A 598 3.83 -16.01 -14.75
CA ILE A 598 3.91 -15.98 -13.28
C ILE A 598 4.59 -17.26 -12.75
N GLN A 599 4.34 -18.41 -13.37
CA GLN A 599 4.95 -19.70 -13.00
C GLN A 599 6.47 -19.74 -13.21
N HIS A 600 7.03 -18.76 -13.93
CA HIS A 600 8.44 -18.71 -14.30
C HIS A 600 9.18 -17.49 -13.75
N TYR A 601 8.47 -16.45 -13.31
CA TYR A 601 9.04 -15.17 -12.90
C TYR A 601 9.26 -15.02 -11.38
N PHE A 602 8.98 -16.04 -10.56
CA PHE A 602 9.23 -16.01 -9.12
C PHE A 602 10.66 -15.54 -8.72
N PRO A 603 11.75 -15.75 -9.48
CA PRO A 603 13.06 -15.23 -9.10
C PRO A 603 13.11 -13.70 -9.01
N ASN A 604 12.20 -13.01 -9.72
CA ASN A 604 12.10 -11.54 -9.70
C ASN A 604 11.41 -11.02 -8.42
N ALA A 605 10.78 -11.89 -7.63
CA ALA A 605 10.04 -11.53 -6.43
C ALA A 605 10.91 -11.02 -5.28
N GLU A 606 12.23 -11.29 -5.29
CA GLU A 606 13.18 -10.89 -4.24
C GLU A 606 13.19 -9.36 -4.00
N TYR A 607 12.73 -8.57 -4.97
CA TYR A 607 12.76 -7.11 -4.93
C TYR A 607 11.42 -6.47 -4.56
N ILE A 608 10.36 -7.26 -4.36
CA ILE A 608 9.00 -6.75 -4.20
C ILE A 608 8.35 -7.41 -2.98
N PRO A 609 7.86 -6.64 -2.00
CA PRO A 609 6.94 -7.15 -0.99
C PRO A 609 5.62 -7.61 -1.63
N LEU A 610 5.15 -8.81 -1.31
CA LEU A 610 3.95 -9.43 -1.91
C LEU A 610 2.92 -9.79 -0.84
N TYR A 611 1.65 -9.44 -1.07
CA TYR A 611 0.53 -9.78 -0.19
C TYR A 611 -0.59 -10.47 -0.97
N PHE A 612 -0.88 -11.71 -0.65
CA PHE A 612 -1.91 -12.51 -1.31
C PHE A 612 -3.10 -12.72 -0.39
N VAL A 613 -4.32 -12.53 -0.90
CA VAL A 613 -5.57 -12.72 -0.15
C VAL A 613 -6.50 -13.64 -0.95
N MET A 614 -7.00 -14.69 -0.30
CA MET A 614 -7.93 -15.62 -0.94
C MET A 614 -8.78 -16.35 0.10
N GLY A 615 -9.91 -16.91 -0.33
CA GLY A 615 -10.74 -17.79 0.49
C GLY A 615 -10.23 -19.24 0.44
N GLU A 616 -10.18 -19.92 1.58
CA GLU A 616 -9.72 -21.32 1.69
C GLU A 616 -10.52 -22.28 0.80
N ALA A 617 -11.79 -21.96 0.53
CA ALA A 617 -12.68 -22.72 -0.31
C ALA A 617 -13.01 -22.00 -1.64
N SER A 618 -12.20 -21.02 -2.05
CA SER A 618 -12.40 -20.29 -3.31
C SER A 618 -12.16 -21.19 -4.53
N GLY A 619 -13.15 -21.33 -5.42
CA GLY A 619 -13.06 -22.07 -6.69
C GLY A 619 -13.29 -23.59 -6.56
N PRO A 620 -13.24 -24.35 -7.68
CA PRO A 620 -13.69 -25.75 -7.73
C PRO A 620 -12.81 -26.76 -6.96
N LYS A 621 -11.60 -26.37 -6.58
CA LYS A 621 -10.69 -27.13 -5.69
C LYS A 621 -9.99 -26.13 -4.76
N PRO A 622 -9.71 -26.39 -3.49
CA PRO A 622 -9.02 -25.42 -2.62
C PRO A 622 -7.76 -24.78 -3.25
N PRO A 623 -7.47 -23.48 -3.02
CA PRO A 623 -6.32 -22.79 -3.63
C PRO A 623 -4.97 -23.46 -3.35
N LEU A 624 -4.71 -23.95 -2.13
CA LEU A 624 -3.45 -24.64 -1.81
C LEU A 624 -3.24 -25.95 -2.60
N ILE A 625 -4.30 -26.53 -3.16
CA ILE A 625 -4.20 -27.68 -4.08
C ILE A 625 -3.93 -27.19 -5.51
N ARG A 626 -4.61 -26.13 -5.97
CA ARG A 626 -4.48 -25.63 -7.36
C ARG A 626 -3.19 -24.87 -7.61
N MET A 627 -2.78 -24.02 -6.68
CA MET A 627 -1.69 -23.05 -6.83
C MET A 627 -0.66 -23.10 -5.70
N GLY A 628 -0.80 -24.04 -4.75
CA GLY A 628 0.12 -24.16 -3.61
C GLY A 628 1.59 -24.30 -4.03
N ALA A 629 1.88 -25.05 -5.10
CA ALA A 629 3.23 -25.18 -5.64
C ALA A 629 3.83 -23.84 -6.11
N VAL A 630 3.02 -22.97 -6.74
CA VAL A 630 3.47 -21.65 -7.19
C VAL A 630 3.65 -20.72 -5.99
N LEU A 631 2.72 -20.71 -5.04
CA LEU A 631 2.85 -19.91 -3.81
C LEU A 631 4.09 -20.33 -2.99
N ASP A 632 4.42 -21.61 -2.96
CA ASP A 632 5.57 -22.16 -2.24
C ASP A 632 6.93 -21.63 -2.76
N ASP A 633 7.01 -21.26 -4.05
CA ASP A 633 8.20 -20.63 -4.63
C ASP A 633 8.51 -19.27 -3.97
N TYR A 634 7.47 -18.57 -3.48
CA TYR A 634 7.60 -17.30 -2.79
C TYR A 634 7.92 -17.46 -1.30
N MET A 635 7.73 -18.65 -0.73
CA MET A 635 7.96 -18.95 0.69
C MET A 635 9.42 -19.32 0.95
N ASN A 636 10.32 -18.36 0.73
CA ASN A 636 11.75 -18.54 0.93
C ASN A 636 12.40 -17.34 1.66
N VAL A 637 13.63 -17.54 2.15
CA VAL A 637 14.32 -16.58 3.03
C VAL A 637 14.59 -15.20 2.42
N ARG A 638 14.55 -15.07 1.09
CA ARG A 638 14.87 -13.82 0.39
C ARG A 638 13.63 -12.99 0.06
N ASN A 639 12.45 -13.58 0.15
CA ASN A 639 11.22 -12.93 -0.24
C ASN A 639 10.48 -12.40 0.99
N ASP A 640 9.82 -11.26 0.78
CA ASP A 640 8.84 -10.70 1.69
C ASP A 640 7.46 -11.02 1.11
N ALA A 641 6.92 -12.18 1.47
CA ALA A 641 5.66 -12.70 0.93
C ALA A 641 4.73 -13.13 2.06
N THR A 642 3.53 -12.56 2.08
CA THR A 642 2.47 -12.89 3.03
C THR A 642 1.30 -13.51 2.26
N VAL A 643 0.90 -14.73 2.62
CA VAL A 643 -0.30 -15.37 2.06
C VAL A 643 -1.38 -15.44 3.13
N VAL A 644 -2.55 -14.88 2.86
CA VAL A 644 -3.69 -14.84 3.77
C VAL A 644 -4.84 -15.66 3.20
N MET A 645 -5.30 -16.63 3.99
CA MET A 645 -6.43 -17.49 3.65
C MET A 645 -7.58 -17.32 4.62
N TYR A 646 -8.72 -16.83 4.13
CA TYR A 646 -9.94 -16.70 4.91
C TYR A 646 -10.64 -18.05 5.08
N ARG A 647 -10.91 -18.43 6.33
CA ARG A 647 -11.37 -19.79 6.67
C ARG A 647 -12.76 -20.08 6.14
N GLY A 648 -12.86 -21.14 5.35
CA GLY A 648 -14.10 -21.61 4.72
C GLY A 648 -14.77 -20.62 3.76
N ARG A 649 -14.10 -19.51 3.39
CA ARG A 649 -14.67 -18.49 2.50
C ARG A 649 -14.44 -18.84 1.03
N GLY A 650 -15.37 -18.38 0.19
CA GLY A 650 -15.32 -18.56 -1.26
C GLY A 650 -14.50 -17.46 -1.94
N ARG A 651 -14.78 -17.20 -3.21
CA ARG A 651 -14.25 -16.05 -3.92
C ARG A 651 -15.08 -14.81 -3.59
N GLU A 652 -14.48 -13.86 -2.89
CA GLU A 652 -15.11 -12.61 -2.40
C GLU A 652 -14.16 -11.42 -2.59
N ASP A 653 -14.63 -10.20 -2.35
CA ASP A 653 -13.79 -9.00 -2.42
C ASP A 653 -12.86 -8.83 -1.20
N PHE A 654 -13.16 -9.51 -0.08
CA PHE A 654 -12.43 -9.40 1.18
C PHE A 654 -12.24 -7.95 1.67
N TYR A 655 -13.27 -7.09 1.54
CA TYR A 655 -13.21 -5.70 2.03
C TYR A 655 -12.77 -5.61 3.51
N GLU A 656 -13.09 -6.61 4.33
CA GLU A 656 -12.68 -6.67 5.73
C GLU A 656 -11.15 -6.77 5.97
N GLU A 657 -10.37 -7.11 4.94
CA GLU A 657 -8.90 -7.12 4.97
C GLU A 657 -8.31 -5.71 4.80
N ILE A 658 -9.07 -4.74 4.27
CA ILE A 658 -8.55 -3.41 3.90
C ILE A 658 -7.77 -2.69 5.01
N PRO A 659 -8.15 -2.76 6.31
CA PRO A 659 -7.34 -2.10 7.35
C PRO A 659 -5.96 -2.73 7.50
N LYS A 660 -5.85 -4.05 7.33
CA LYS A 660 -4.59 -4.81 7.37
C LYS A 660 -3.75 -4.58 6.13
N LEU A 661 -4.38 -4.39 4.97
CA LEU A 661 -3.68 -3.94 3.77
C LEU A 661 -3.04 -2.57 3.98
N PHE A 662 -3.73 -1.60 4.59
CA PHE A 662 -3.13 -0.29 4.87
C PHE A 662 -2.09 -0.30 6.00
N GLU A 663 -2.23 -1.18 6.99
CA GLU A 663 -1.15 -1.47 7.95
C GLU A 663 0.11 -1.93 7.20
N TRP A 664 -0.05 -2.86 6.24
CA TRP A 664 1.04 -3.35 5.40
C TRP A 664 1.58 -2.28 4.45
N LEU A 665 0.73 -1.53 3.74
CA LEU A 665 1.15 -0.49 2.78
C LEU A 665 1.94 0.67 3.43
N ASN A 666 1.68 0.96 4.71
CA ASN A 666 2.30 2.08 5.42
C ASN A 666 3.60 1.71 6.16
N VAL A 667 4.04 0.45 6.10
CA VAL A 667 5.30 0.07 6.73
C VAL A 667 6.49 0.74 6.04
N SER A 668 7.42 1.27 6.82
CA SER A 668 8.61 1.98 6.32
C SER A 668 9.53 1.14 5.43
N THR A 669 9.47 -0.20 5.52
CA THR A 669 10.25 -1.13 4.69
C THR A 669 9.59 -1.45 3.34
N HIS A 670 8.29 -1.14 3.19
CA HIS A 670 7.54 -1.34 1.94
C HIS A 670 7.62 -0.08 1.09
N VAL A 671 8.83 0.14 0.60
CA VAL A 671 9.20 1.18 -0.36
C VAL A 671 9.97 0.51 -1.49
N ARG A 672 9.96 1.13 -2.67
CA ARG A 672 10.71 0.68 -3.84
C ARG A 672 12.17 0.49 -3.46
N LYS A 673 12.65 -0.76 -3.56
CA LYS A 673 14.02 -1.10 -3.14
C LYS A 673 15.06 -0.25 -3.88
N PRO A 674 16.20 0.05 -3.24
CA PRO A 674 17.32 0.69 -3.93
C PRO A 674 17.73 -0.09 -5.17
N MET A 675 18.33 0.61 -6.12
CA MET A 675 18.89 0.00 -7.31
C MET A 675 19.95 -1.04 -6.92
N PRO A 676 19.85 -2.30 -7.36
CA PRO A 676 20.81 -3.30 -6.96
C PRO A 676 22.10 -3.18 -7.79
N GLU A 677 23.25 -3.32 -7.14
CA GLU A 677 24.54 -3.47 -7.83
C GLU A 677 24.60 -4.76 -8.64
N LYS A 678 23.87 -5.80 -8.20
CA LYS A 678 23.77 -7.10 -8.87
C LYS A 678 22.33 -7.39 -9.26
N ILE A 679 22.10 -7.58 -10.56
CA ILE A 679 20.83 -8.01 -11.12
C ILE A 679 20.89 -9.53 -11.32
N ASN A 680 19.97 -10.25 -10.69
CA ASN A 680 19.74 -11.67 -10.93
C ASN A 680 18.23 -11.88 -11.10
N THR A 681 17.78 -11.76 -12.33
CA THR A 681 16.37 -11.81 -12.71
C THR A 681 16.16 -12.73 -13.90
N VAL A 682 14.91 -12.92 -14.29
CA VAL A 682 14.52 -13.71 -15.45
C VAL A 682 13.52 -12.96 -16.30
N THR A 683 13.51 -13.27 -17.60
CA THR A 683 12.52 -12.77 -18.56
C THR A 683 12.22 -13.81 -19.62
N MET A 684 11.03 -13.73 -20.21
CA MET A 684 10.61 -14.59 -21.33
C MET A 684 9.62 -13.95 -22.29
N ARG A 685 9.24 -12.69 -22.10
CA ARG A 685 8.22 -12.03 -22.91
C ARG A 685 8.72 -10.69 -23.43
N LYS A 686 8.42 -10.40 -24.68
CA LYS A 686 8.69 -9.09 -25.29
C LYS A 686 8.06 -7.97 -24.46
N GLY A 687 8.80 -6.91 -24.19
CA GLY A 687 8.36 -5.81 -23.31
C GLY A 687 8.78 -5.97 -21.84
N ASP A 688 9.17 -7.17 -21.40
CA ASP A 688 9.72 -7.42 -20.06
C ASP A 688 11.26 -7.41 -20.11
N GLN A 689 11.84 -6.31 -20.57
CA GLN A 689 13.27 -6.23 -20.91
C GLN A 689 14.02 -5.17 -20.10
N TYR A 690 13.33 -4.41 -19.25
CA TYR A 690 13.90 -3.34 -18.46
C TYR A 690 14.05 -3.75 -17.00
N PHE A 691 15.27 -3.64 -16.46
CA PHE A 691 15.62 -4.00 -15.09
C PHE A 691 16.60 -2.97 -14.52
N TRP A 692 16.07 -1.96 -13.81
CA TRP A 692 16.84 -0.85 -13.23
C TRP A 692 17.76 -0.15 -14.24
N TRP A 693 19.07 -0.44 -14.22
CA TRP A 693 20.09 0.16 -15.06
C TRP A 693 20.38 -0.63 -16.34
N LEU A 694 19.67 -1.74 -16.58
CA LEU A 694 19.86 -2.62 -17.73
C LEU A 694 18.55 -2.78 -18.51
N GLU A 695 18.57 -2.44 -19.80
CA GLU A 695 17.49 -2.72 -20.73
C GLU A 695 18.00 -3.67 -21.83
N LEU A 696 17.40 -4.84 -21.97
CA LEU A 696 17.79 -5.83 -22.97
C LEU A 696 17.25 -5.42 -24.35
N GLY A 697 18.04 -5.61 -25.40
CA GLY A 697 17.55 -5.62 -26.78
C GLY A 697 16.69 -6.86 -27.06
N PRO A 698 16.39 -7.16 -28.34
CA PRO A 698 15.57 -8.31 -28.73
C PRO A 698 16.01 -9.60 -28.03
N LEU A 699 15.03 -10.34 -27.50
CA LEU A 699 15.30 -11.61 -26.82
C LEU A 699 15.65 -12.70 -27.84
N LYS A 700 16.46 -13.66 -27.41
CA LYS A 700 16.83 -14.81 -28.25
C LYS A 700 15.58 -15.65 -28.60
N PRO A 701 15.49 -16.24 -29.81
CA PRO A 701 14.26 -16.88 -30.31
C PRO A 701 13.66 -17.98 -29.40
N LEU A 702 14.49 -18.72 -28.66
CA LEU A 702 14.03 -19.78 -27.74
C LEU A 702 13.72 -19.29 -26.32
N VAL A 703 13.81 -17.98 -26.09
CA VAL A 703 13.49 -17.31 -24.81
C VAL A 703 12.24 -16.47 -24.94
N GLU A 704 12.06 -15.75 -26.05
CA GLU A 704 10.86 -14.96 -26.29
C GLU A 704 9.65 -15.86 -26.55
N ILE A 705 8.64 -15.78 -25.68
CA ILE A 705 7.39 -16.50 -25.81
C ILE A 705 6.26 -15.51 -26.02
N ASN A 706 5.48 -15.73 -27.07
CA ASN A 706 4.23 -15.01 -27.27
C ASN A 706 3.16 -15.60 -26.33
N PRO A 707 2.61 -14.81 -25.39
CA PRO A 707 1.61 -15.27 -24.42
C PRO A 707 0.29 -15.74 -25.07
N VAL A 708 -0.02 -15.28 -26.28
CA VAL A 708 -1.20 -15.72 -27.05
C VAL A 708 -0.97 -17.11 -27.65
N LEU A 709 0.27 -17.40 -28.06
CA LEU A 709 0.66 -18.68 -28.66
C LEU A 709 1.35 -19.60 -27.63
N TRP A 710 1.01 -19.44 -26.34
CA TRP A 710 1.68 -20.11 -25.23
C TRP A 710 1.76 -21.63 -25.40
N GLU A 711 0.66 -22.27 -25.84
CA GLU A 711 0.61 -23.72 -26.05
C GLU A 711 1.40 -24.21 -27.27
N GLN A 712 1.75 -23.31 -28.19
CA GLN A 712 2.57 -23.62 -29.37
C GLN A 712 4.06 -23.45 -29.12
N ALA A 713 4.45 -22.92 -27.94
CA ALA A 713 5.84 -22.68 -27.62
C ALA A 713 6.61 -24.00 -27.49
N GLU A 714 7.66 -24.17 -28.30
CA GLU A 714 8.54 -25.35 -28.25
C GLU A 714 9.16 -25.56 -26.87
N ARG A 715 9.44 -24.46 -26.15
CA ARG A 715 10.09 -24.49 -24.85
C ARG A 715 9.56 -23.38 -23.93
N LYS A 716 8.89 -23.76 -22.85
CA LYS A 716 8.42 -22.85 -21.79
C LYS A 716 9.52 -22.66 -20.74
N ARG A 717 10.57 -21.90 -21.05
CA ARG A 717 11.69 -21.62 -20.12
C ARG A 717 12.10 -20.16 -20.18
N SER A 718 12.18 -19.52 -19.01
CA SER A 718 12.70 -18.16 -18.89
C SER A 718 14.22 -18.08 -19.10
N GLY A 719 14.66 -16.97 -19.69
CA GLY A 719 16.06 -16.59 -19.84
C GLY A 719 16.56 -15.91 -18.58
N LYS A 720 17.70 -16.37 -18.06
CA LYS A 720 18.36 -15.77 -16.89
C LYS A 720 19.14 -14.52 -17.31
N ILE A 721 19.04 -13.49 -16.47
CA ILE A 721 19.82 -12.26 -16.54
C ILE A 721 20.76 -12.25 -15.33
N ASP A 722 22.06 -12.08 -15.58
CA ASP A 722 23.08 -11.92 -14.54
C ASP A 722 23.93 -10.70 -14.91
N ALA A 723 23.73 -9.61 -14.19
CA ALA A 723 24.48 -8.39 -14.42
C ALA A 723 25.01 -7.84 -13.09
N SER A 724 26.16 -7.18 -13.13
CA SER A 724 26.77 -6.61 -11.93
C SER A 724 27.59 -5.38 -12.23
N VAL A 725 27.55 -4.43 -11.32
CA VAL A 725 28.56 -3.37 -11.15
C VAL A 725 29.60 -3.91 -10.17
N GLY A 726 30.85 -4.01 -10.62
CA GLY A 726 31.98 -4.56 -9.86
C GLY A 726 33.06 -3.52 -9.59
N GLY A 727 34.03 -3.89 -8.75
CA GLY A 727 35.17 -3.03 -8.41
C GLY A 727 35.98 -2.61 -9.64
N GLY A 728 36.54 -1.40 -9.59
CA GLY A 728 37.29 -0.80 -10.70
C GLY A 728 36.41 -0.22 -11.81
N ASN A 729 35.24 0.31 -11.46
CA ASN A 729 34.30 0.96 -12.37
C ASN A 729 33.87 0.07 -13.55
N GLN A 730 33.61 -1.21 -13.25
CA GLN A 730 33.38 -2.23 -14.26
C GLN A 730 31.93 -2.73 -14.25
N ILE A 731 31.28 -2.75 -15.41
CA ILE A 731 29.95 -3.34 -15.60
C ILE A 731 30.08 -4.67 -16.33
N ARG A 732 29.46 -5.72 -15.80
CA ARG A 732 29.36 -7.04 -16.46
C ARG A 732 27.91 -7.37 -16.75
N VAL A 733 27.63 -7.85 -17.97
CA VAL A 733 26.30 -8.29 -18.39
C VAL A 733 26.36 -9.66 -19.05
N ASP A 734 25.51 -10.57 -18.58
CA ASP A 734 25.17 -11.85 -19.22
C ASP A 734 23.63 -11.98 -19.27
N GLY A 735 23.09 -12.36 -20.42
CA GLY A 735 21.65 -12.39 -20.59
C GLY A 735 21.16 -12.97 -21.91
N PRO A 736 19.82 -13.10 -22.06
CA PRO A 736 19.19 -13.70 -23.23
C PRO A 736 19.03 -12.74 -24.41
N SER A 737 19.92 -11.75 -24.56
CA SER A 737 20.00 -10.85 -25.71
C SER A 737 21.43 -10.77 -26.21
N ASP A 738 21.65 -10.12 -27.35
CA ASP A 738 22.98 -9.83 -27.89
C ASP A 738 23.29 -8.32 -27.86
N THR A 739 22.26 -7.49 -27.69
CA THR A 739 22.35 -6.04 -27.54
C THR A 739 21.68 -5.58 -26.24
N TYR A 740 22.17 -4.49 -25.66
CA TYR A 740 21.70 -3.97 -24.40
C TYR A 740 21.78 -2.44 -24.40
N MET A 741 21.01 -1.80 -23.54
CA MET A 741 21.12 -0.40 -23.20
C MET A 741 21.43 -0.30 -21.70
N LEU A 742 22.57 0.30 -21.37
CA LEU A 742 22.98 0.59 -20.00
C LEU A 742 22.54 2.01 -19.63
N CYS A 743 21.89 2.16 -18.50
CA CYS A 743 21.45 3.46 -17.97
C CYS A 743 22.25 3.76 -16.71
N LEU A 744 23.10 4.79 -16.74
CA LEU A 744 24.09 5.04 -15.70
C LEU A 744 23.67 6.17 -14.76
N ARG A 745 24.07 6.06 -13.50
CA ARG A 745 23.99 7.10 -12.47
C ARG A 745 24.97 6.79 -11.35
N PRO A 746 25.41 7.76 -10.53
CA PRO A 746 26.35 7.48 -9.44
C PRO A 746 25.88 6.40 -8.46
N ASP A 747 24.61 6.46 -8.03
CA ASP A 747 24.06 5.58 -6.98
C ASP A 747 24.00 4.08 -7.35
N MET A 748 24.30 3.70 -8.58
CA MET A 748 24.42 2.28 -8.96
C MET A 748 25.80 1.68 -8.64
N GLY A 749 26.73 2.49 -8.09
CA GLY A 749 28.08 2.07 -7.73
C GLY A 749 29.16 2.34 -8.80
N VAL A 750 28.88 3.21 -9.79
CA VAL A 750 29.87 3.64 -10.79
C VAL A 750 30.39 5.04 -10.47
N ASP A 751 31.69 5.27 -10.71
CA ASP A 751 32.26 6.61 -10.65
C ASP A 751 32.24 7.23 -12.06
N LEU A 752 31.38 8.23 -12.25
CA LEU A 752 31.25 8.91 -13.54
C LEU A 752 32.42 9.85 -13.86
N ASN A 753 33.33 10.11 -12.90
CA ASN A 753 34.56 10.87 -13.15
C ASN A 753 35.66 10.01 -13.78
N GLU A 754 35.54 8.69 -13.67
CA GLU A 754 36.49 7.71 -14.20
C GLU A 754 35.97 7.04 -15.47
N GLN A 755 36.85 6.36 -16.20
CA GLN A 755 36.47 5.55 -17.35
C GLN A 755 35.73 4.29 -16.88
N ILE A 756 34.60 4.00 -17.52
CA ILE A 756 33.77 2.82 -17.23
C ILE A 756 34.14 1.70 -18.19
N VAL A 757 34.36 0.51 -17.65
CA VAL A 757 34.73 -0.70 -18.43
C VAL A 757 33.52 -1.62 -18.53
N ILE A 758 33.05 -1.89 -19.74
CA ILE A 758 31.85 -2.71 -19.99
C ILE A 758 32.29 -4.06 -20.55
N ARG A 759 31.86 -5.15 -19.90
CA ARG A 759 32.18 -6.53 -20.30
C ARG A 759 30.92 -7.35 -20.55
N ARG A 760 30.76 -7.84 -21.78
CA ARG A 760 29.77 -8.87 -22.10
C ARG A 760 30.36 -10.26 -21.90
N ALA A 761 29.53 -11.22 -21.52
CA ALA A 761 29.98 -12.59 -21.23
C ALA A 761 30.72 -13.28 -22.40
N ARG A 762 30.42 -12.90 -23.65
CA ARG A 762 30.98 -13.53 -24.86
C ARG A 762 32.10 -12.72 -25.52
N ASP A 763 32.38 -11.52 -25.01
CA ASP A 763 33.33 -10.62 -25.63
C ASP A 763 34.74 -10.88 -25.13
N ARG A 764 35.70 -10.85 -26.07
CA ARG A 764 37.13 -10.91 -25.76
C ARG A 764 37.71 -9.54 -25.40
N VAL A 765 37.09 -8.47 -25.90
CA VAL A 765 37.54 -7.07 -25.73
C VAL A 765 36.43 -6.29 -25.03
N PRO A 766 36.71 -5.58 -23.93
CA PRO A 766 35.74 -4.71 -23.29
C PRO A 766 35.46 -3.45 -24.11
N ASP A 767 34.25 -2.92 -23.96
CA ASP A 767 33.93 -1.55 -24.38
C ASP A 767 34.34 -0.57 -23.27
N TYR A 768 34.68 0.67 -23.64
CA TYR A 768 35.08 1.71 -22.71
C TYR A 768 34.22 2.96 -22.92
N TYR A 769 33.68 3.50 -21.84
CA TYR A 769 32.87 4.71 -21.87
C TYR A 769 33.43 5.77 -20.92
N ARG A 770 33.36 7.04 -21.34
CA ARG A 770 33.67 8.19 -20.51
C ARG A 770 32.46 9.11 -20.49
N PHE A 771 32.00 9.46 -19.29
CA PHE A 771 30.84 10.31 -19.12
C PHE A 771 31.15 11.75 -19.57
N GLY A 772 30.23 12.33 -20.35
CA GLY A 772 30.39 13.66 -20.95
C GLY A 772 29.78 14.81 -20.16
N GLY A 773 29.04 14.56 -19.07
CA GLY A 773 28.36 15.62 -18.31
C GLY A 773 27.10 16.19 -18.99
N GLU A 774 26.57 15.51 -20.01
CA GLU A 774 25.42 15.99 -20.77
C GLU A 774 24.11 15.89 -19.97
N LEU A 775 23.27 16.93 -20.03
CA LEU A 775 21.96 16.94 -19.37
C LEU A 775 20.86 16.18 -20.14
N GLU A 776 21.02 16.02 -21.45
CA GLU A 776 19.98 15.43 -22.30
C GLU A 776 19.55 14.03 -21.84
N PRO A 777 20.45 13.07 -21.52
CA PRO A 777 20.02 11.75 -21.06
C PRO A 777 19.21 11.82 -19.75
N LEU A 778 19.60 12.71 -18.82
CA LEU A 778 18.92 12.93 -17.55
C LEU A 778 17.51 13.48 -17.75
N LEU A 779 17.36 14.52 -18.57
CA LEU A 779 16.07 15.15 -18.81
C LEU A 779 15.14 14.26 -19.64
N GLU A 780 15.66 13.57 -20.66
CA GLU A 780 14.85 12.68 -21.51
C GLU A 780 14.41 11.42 -20.75
N ASP A 781 15.26 10.87 -19.89
CA ASP A 781 14.90 9.75 -19.02
C ASP A 781 13.79 10.15 -18.03
N THR A 782 13.97 11.30 -17.36
CA THR A 782 12.96 11.85 -16.45
C THR A 782 11.63 12.06 -17.17
N ARG A 783 11.65 12.63 -18.38
CA ARG A 783 10.44 12.89 -19.19
C ARG A 783 9.72 11.59 -19.58
N ARG A 784 10.48 10.57 -20.00
CA ARG A 784 9.94 9.29 -20.47
C ARG A 784 9.40 8.43 -19.33
N ARG A 785 10.17 8.25 -18.27
CA ARG A 785 9.80 7.41 -17.13
C ARG A 785 8.89 8.13 -16.12
N ALA A 786 8.83 9.46 -16.17
CA ALA A 786 8.16 10.32 -15.19
C ALA A 786 8.71 10.18 -13.75
N ASP A 787 9.86 9.53 -13.61
CA ASP A 787 10.54 9.28 -12.33
C ASP A 787 11.54 10.41 -12.07
N ARG A 788 11.15 11.33 -11.18
CA ARG A 788 11.94 12.51 -10.82
C ARG A 788 12.96 12.24 -9.71
N LYS A 789 12.82 11.12 -8.98
CA LYS A 789 13.71 10.75 -7.88
C LYS A 789 14.95 10.03 -8.36
N ARG A 790 14.79 9.25 -9.42
CA ARG A 790 15.83 8.32 -9.85
C ARG A 790 16.23 8.43 -11.32
N PRO A 791 16.52 9.62 -11.87
CA PRO A 791 16.87 9.77 -13.27
C PRO A 791 18.26 9.21 -13.59
N PHE A 792 18.46 8.73 -14.82
CA PHE A 792 19.77 8.28 -15.30
C PHE A 792 20.53 9.40 -16.00
N TRP A 793 21.81 9.51 -15.72
CA TRP A 793 22.70 10.57 -16.21
C TRP A 793 23.27 10.26 -17.59
N ALA A 794 23.36 8.97 -17.96
CA ALA A 794 23.80 8.55 -19.28
C ALA A 794 23.06 7.29 -19.76
N ARG A 795 22.99 7.12 -21.08
CA ARG A 795 22.45 5.92 -21.73
C ARG A 795 23.43 5.43 -22.80
N ILE A 796 23.80 4.16 -22.75
CA ILE A 796 24.82 3.56 -23.62
C ILE A 796 24.26 2.33 -24.30
N ARG A 797 24.26 2.33 -25.64
CA ARG A 797 23.97 1.11 -26.41
C ARG A 797 25.22 0.24 -26.47
N VAL A 798 25.04 -1.05 -26.20
CA VAL A 798 26.10 -2.06 -26.18
C VAL A 798 25.70 -3.20 -27.14
N PRO A 799 26.57 -3.62 -28.08
CA PRO A 799 27.93 -3.12 -28.32
C PRO A 799 27.93 -1.67 -28.80
N MET A 800 29.00 -0.94 -28.50
CA MET A 800 29.13 0.47 -28.90
C MET A 800 29.51 0.65 -30.38
N ASN A 801 29.92 -0.43 -31.06
CA ASN A 801 30.46 -0.43 -32.42
C ASN A 801 29.49 -0.94 -33.51
N ASP A 802 28.18 -0.95 -33.24
CA ASP A 802 27.13 -1.30 -34.24
C ASP A 802 26.34 -0.07 -34.71
#